data_AF-A0A9E0GJP2-F1
#
_entry.id   AF-A0A9E0GJP2-F1
#
_cell.length_a   1.000
_cell.length_b   1.000
_cell.length_c   1.000
_cell.angle_alpha   90.00
_cell.angle_beta   90.00
_cell.angle_gamma   90.00
#
_symmetry.space_group_name_H-M   'P 1'
#
loop_
_entity.id
_entity.type
_entity.pdbx_description
1 polymer ?
#
loop_
_entity_poly.entity_id
_entity_poly.type
_entity_poly.pdbx_seq_one_letter_code
_entity_poly.pdbx_strand_id
1 'polypeptide(L)'
;MDFPRSDLDNSLILSLEFLKGVPNDERLHALFEGWGVRSYRDREVIFAQKDEAKYTYVVLSGQVTWARRKDPTALGEPILSHFVKQGGLLGQHGLLYDSPHVYTAKADGPCELLLLDNQALNRLLYRYTHVQGQMVKLDVIGRLRAVPWLAELNLIDISLLADVAVSKSYLPDAIVYHKEQVGEASFYIIDRGQVDLSYGRQGIVRFLGNGTVFGIFPMLEFGGYRNTATVRCASEIFVFPHNILRGAARYYPKMSKGDRHDVRVEALHKTHLFAGLGDQEISKLAGYASHIHMPNHHLISLQKESAHALWLLMPGSTATLHVLNDKGEALPEKRVSGPIHFGEAALLMEAPITSTIEASPGSQWLKLDRQDFLAFDRQEGGKIIPKLNPSPATLKIRREEGERKQVSWLAEDEALLLYDRRHWFILVRKLIPGLILAGILLLLLLADWGLALESPGLLVVLTWGSGILALLAGLWGWLDYWNDFLFVTSKRVVQQDKVIFFNETRREASLHQIQNITVRSGLFGNIFGYGDVVIQTASKQGNIVFDYAPSPAIMRDTLFGQMQLQRNNLQAQTKMNIQERLEARLGIKLIMPDRVLVSVSKGGVDRPAGFWKRWWARLRTLFSPIPSQWEGTAKVVWREHWLILASKLLTPIVLLLLSVVVGLGGFLGVVQEIAGAVVAVELLASVVGLISLATGWWIFADWHNDTYELTNTMIVDISKLPLFFAEERRQAQISEIQDIQFEKPTPIHYIFNFGDVKISTAATEGIFTFDRVPDPASVVDEIRRRVEKWRFADETSRANKRAEELPDWFEVYKRLDSREAETGRQEGG
;
A
#
# COMPACT_ATOMS: atom_id res chain seq x y z
N MET A 1 5.86 -54.00 18.87
CA MET A 1 6.67 -53.86 20.09
C MET A 1 5.80 -53.14 21.08
N ASP A 2 5.56 -53.75 22.24
CA ASP A 2 4.82 -53.12 23.33
C ASP A 2 5.51 -51.82 23.73
N PHE A 3 4.78 -50.70 23.65
CA PHE A 3 5.24 -49.44 24.24
C PHE A 3 5.41 -49.70 25.75
N PRO A 4 6.60 -49.43 26.33
CA PRO A 4 6.77 -49.60 27.77
C PRO A 4 5.84 -48.62 28.49
N ARG A 5 4.72 -49.14 29.01
CA ARG A 5 3.77 -48.42 29.84
C ARG A 5 4.45 -48.10 31.17
N SER A 6 5.01 -46.91 31.28
CA SER A 6 4.98 -46.19 32.55
C SER A 6 3.67 -45.40 32.58
N ASP A 7 3.07 -45.20 33.76
CA ASP A 7 1.86 -44.40 33.97
C ASP A 7 2.08 -42.96 33.48
N LEU A 8 1.98 -42.75 32.18
CA LEU A 8 2.31 -41.49 31.53
C LEU A 8 1.04 -40.66 31.39
N ASP A 9 1.08 -39.49 32.02
CA ASP A 9 0.00 -38.52 32.06
C ASP A 9 -0.30 -37.98 30.65
N ASN A 10 -1.59 -38.01 30.26
CA ASN A 10 -2.09 -37.41 29.02
C ASN A 10 -1.73 -35.92 28.90
N SER A 11 -1.38 -35.26 30.01
CA SER A 11 -0.85 -33.90 30.05
C SER A 11 0.37 -33.69 29.15
N LEU A 12 1.22 -34.71 28.94
CA LEU A 12 2.40 -34.62 28.07
C LEU A 12 2.02 -34.34 26.62
N ILE A 13 1.05 -35.07 26.05
CA ILE A 13 0.56 -34.84 24.68
C ILE A 13 -0.13 -33.47 24.58
N LEU A 14 -0.90 -33.10 25.59
CA LEU A 14 -1.60 -31.82 25.63
C LEU A 14 -0.63 -30.62 25.72
N SER A 15 0.56 -30.83 26.29
CA SER A 15 1.62 -29.82 26.41
C SER A 15 2.46 -29.61 25.14
N LEU A 16 2.32 -30.46 24.12
CA LEU A 16 3.09 -30.34 22.87
C LEU A 16 2.72 -29.06 22.12
N GLU A 17 3.67 -28.12 22.05
CA GLU A 17 3.45 -26.81 21.45
C GLU A 17 3.04 -26.88 19.97
N PHE A 18 3.60 -27.82 19.21
CA PHE A 18 3.30 -27.94 17.78
C PHE A 18 1.92 -28.54 17.46
N LEU A 19 1.17 -29.01 18.46
CA LEU A 19 -0.22 -29.44 18.30
C LEU A 19 -1.21 -28.33 18.69
N LYS A 20 -0.75 -27.14 19.05
CA LYS A 20 -1.60 -26.02 19.50
C LYS A 20 -2.55 -25.59 18.36
N GLY A 21 -3.86 -25.63 18.64
CA GLY A 21 -4.91 -25.39 17.64
C GLY A 21 -5.74 -26.63 17.27
N VAL A 22 -5.24 -27.83 17.55
CA VAL A 22 -6.03 -29.08 17.44
C VAL A 22 -6.88 -29.26 18.71
N PRO A 23 -8.16 -29.64 18.62
CA PRO A 23 -8.99 -29.99 19.78
C PRO A 23 -8.37 -31.10 20.64
N ASN A 24 -8.49 -31.01 21.97
CA ASN A 24 -7.80 -31.92 22.90
C ASN A 24 -8.25 -33.38 22.75
N ASP A 25 -9.55 -33.59 22.53
CA ASP A 25 -10.16 -34.88 22.24
C ASP A 25 -9.60 -35.50 20.96
N GLU A 26 -9.44 -34.71 19.90
CA GLU A 26 -8.86 -35.19 18.64
C GLU A 26 -7.37 -35.52 18.76
N ARG A 27 -6.59 -34.77 19.55
CA ARG A 27 -5.17 -35.10 19.81
C ARG A 27 -5.03 -36.47 20.48
N LEU A 28 -5.78 -36.67 21.56
CA LEU A 28 -5.72 -37.90 22.36
C LEU A 28 -6.26 -39.09 21.58
N HIS A 29 -7.31 -38.89 20.77
CA HIS A 29 -7.86 -39.95 19.92
C HIS A 29 -6.93 -40.30 18.75
N ALA A 30 -6.37 -39.31 18.05
CA ALA A 30 -5.54 -39.57 16.88
C ALA A 30 -4.18 -40.18 17.24
N LEU A 31 -3.64 -39.83 18.42
CA LEU A 31 -2.42 -40.40 18.96
C LEU A 31 -2.70 -41.56 19.92
N PHE A 32 -3.93 -42.08 20.01
CA PHE A 32 -4.25 -43.20 20.89
C PHE A 32 -3.37 -44.41 20.55
N GLU A 33 -2.62 -44.91 21.54
CA GLU A 33 -1.61 -45.98 21.39
C GLU A 33 -0.47 -45.72 20.38
N GLY A 34 -0.38 -44.50 19.85
CA GLY A 34 0.61 -44.08 18.85
C GLY A 34 1.82 -43.33 19.41
N TRP A 35 2.11 -43.46 20.71
CA TRP A 35 3.24 -42.78 21.36
C TRP A 35 3.82 -43.58 22.52
N GLY A 36 5.06 -43.27 22.90
CA GLY A 36 5.68 -43.79 24.12
C GLY A 36 6.97 -43.07 24.48
N VAL A 37 7.50 -43.32 25.68
CA VAL A 37 8.74 -42.69 26.15
C VAL A 37 9.86 -43.73 26.21
N ARG A 38 11.06 -43.34 25.80
CA ARG A 38 12.26 -44.17 25.87
C ARG A 38 13.47 -43.37 26.36
N SER A 39 14.21 -43.95 27.30
CA SER A 39 15.47 -43.41 27.80
C SER A 39 16.66 -43.99 27.01
N TYR A 40 17.66 -43.16 26.75
CA TYR A 40 18.87 -43.50 25.98
C TYR A 40 20.12 -43.16 26.80
N ARG A 41 21.16 -43.99 26.66
CA ARG A 41 22.46 -43.80 27.32
C ARG A 41 23.36 -42.88 26.51
N ASP A 42 24.40 -42.34 27.13
CA ASP A 42 25.39 -41.51 26.44
C ASP A 42 25.94 -42.20 25.18
N ARG A 43 25.97 -41.45 24.06
CA ARG A 43 26.40 -41.88 22.73
C ARG A 43 25.56 -42.98 22.07
N GLU A 44 24.46 -43.40 22.67
CA GLU A 44 23.53 -44.36 22.07
C GLU A 44 22.92 -43.77 20.79
N VAL A 45 22.87 -44.57 19.72
CA VAL A 45 22.27 -44.16 18.45
C VAL A 45 20.76 -44.28 18.56
N ILE A 46 20.06 -43.17 18.37
CA ILE A 46 18.58 -43.12 18.42
C ILE A 46 18.02 -43.63 17.08
N PHE A 47 18.56 -43.12 15.98
CA PHE A 47 18.33 -43.61 14.62
C PHE A 47 19.52 -43.24 13.72
N ALA A 48 19.78 -44.05 12.70
CA ALA A 48 20.82 -43.78 11.71
C ALA A 48 20.25 -43.17 10.43
N GLN A 49 21.11 -42.48 9.69
CA GLN A 49 20.76 -41.93 8.38
C GLN A 49 20.44 -43.09 7.42
N LYS A 50 19.35 -42.96 6.66
CA LYS A 50 18.72 -43.96 5.78
C LYS A 50 17.90 -45.05 6.48
N ASP A 51 17.78 -45.03 7.81
CA ASP A 51 16.83 -45.91 8.50
C ASP A 51 15.39 -45.48 8.20
N GLU A 52 14.46 -46.43 8.24
CA GLU A 52 13.03 -46.18 8.02
C GLU A 52 12.48 -45.21 9.09
N ALA A 53 11.87 -44.11 8.65
CA ALA A 53 11.37 -43.07 9.54
C ALA A 53 9.98 -43.42 10.10
N LYS A 54 9.93 -44.30 11.11
CA LYS A 54 8.68 -44.73 11.76
C LYS A 54 8.17 -43.74 12.82
N TYR A 55 9.09 -43.02 13.47
CA TYR A 55 8.77 -42.16 14.60
C TYR A 55 9.32 -40.75 14.43
N THR A 56 8.59 -39.79 14.96
CA THR A 56 9.07 -38.45 15.28
C THR A 56 9.36 -38.39 16.78
N TYR A 57 10.47 -37.76 17.16
CA TYR A 57 10.95 -37.77 18.54
C TYR A 57 10.91 -36.35 19.13
N VAL A 58 10.49 -36.22 20.39
CA VAL A 58 10.55 -34.98 21.17
C VAL A 58 11.48 -35.19 22.36
N VAL A 59 12.46 -34.31 22.55
CA VAL A 59 13.41 -34.39 23.68
C VAL A 59 12.69 -33.96 24.97
N LEU A 60 12.46 -34.90 25.89
CA LEU A 60 11.84 -34.59 27.20
C LEU A 60 12.88 -34.14 28.23
N SER A 61 14.08 -34.72 28.20
CA SER A 61 15.19 -34.35 29.07
C SER A 61 16.53 -34.72 28.43
N GLY A 62 17.61 -34.00 28.78
CA GLY A 62 18.95 -34.20 28.22
C GLY A 62 19.19 -33.48 26.88
N GLN A 63 20.17 -33.97 26.12
CA GLN A 63 20.59 -33.39 24.84
C GLN A 63 20.86 -34.50 23.81
N VAL A 64 20.55 -34.21 22.54
CA VAL A 64 20.78 -35.13 21.42
C VAL A 64 21.57 -34.42 20.34
N THR A 65 22.68 -35.01 19.90
CA THR A 65 23.45 -34.52 18.76
C THR A 65 23.02 -35.22 17.48
N TRP A 66 22.82 -34.46 16.41
CA TRP A 66 22.56 -35.01 15.09
C TRP A 66 23.60 -34.59 14.06
N ALA A 67 23.85 -35.45 13.08
CA ALA A 67 24.81 -35.21 12.02
C ALA A 67 24.33 -35.78 10.67
N ARG A 68 24.34 -34.93 9.65
CA ARG A 68 24.03 -35.27 8.24
C ARG A 68 25.34 -35.50 7.49
N ARG A 69 25.46 -36.63 6.80
CA ARG A 69 26.64 -36.98 5.99
C ARG A 69 26.25 -37.21 4.53
N LYS A 70 27.16 -36.93 3.59
CA LYS A 70 26.96 -37.28 2.18
C LYS A 70 26.87 -38.80 2.01
N ASP A 71 27.77 -39.49 2.69
CA ASP A 71 27.79 -40.94 2.82
C ASP A 71 27.70 -41.31 4.31
N PRO A 72 26.66 -42.06 4.75
CA PRO A 72 26.49 -42.45 6.14
C PRO A 72 27.70 -43.19 6.74
N THR A 73 28.46 -43.92 5.93
CA THR A 73 29.59 -44.76 6.38
C THR A 73 30.94 -44.03 6.38
N ALA A 74 31.02 -42.83 5.78
CA ALA A 74 32.28 -42.11 5.68
C ALA A 74 32.71 -41.52 7.03
N LEU A 75 33.97 -41.75 7.40
CA LEU A 75 34.66 -41.23 8.62
C LEU A 75 34.98 -39.72 8.57
N GLY A 76 34.53 -38.99 7.54
CA GLY A 76 34.81 -37.56 7.35
C GLY A 76 34.09 -36.64 8.33
N GLU A 77 34.18 -35.33 8.13
CA GLU A 77 33.32 -34.38 8.85
C GLU A 77 31.89 -34.43 8.28
N PRO A 78 30.84 -34.29 9.11
CA PRO A 78 29.47 -34.20 8.61
C PRO A 78 29.26 -32.91 7.81
N ILE A 79 28.33 -32.94 6.85
CA ILE A 79 27.92 -31.77 6.09
C ILE A 79 27.31 -30.74 7.05
N LEU A 80 26.33 -31.19 7.84
CA LEU A 80 25.65 -30.41 8.86
C LEU A 80 25.67 -31.19 10.18
N SER A 81 25.87 -30.50 11.30
CA SER A 81 25.73 -31.10 12.62
C SER A 81 25.30 -30.09 13.67
N HIS A 82 24.38 -30.49 14.54
CA HIS A 82 23.93 -29.67 15.66
C HIS A 82 23.54 -30.53 16.85
N PHE A 83 23.17 -29.88 17.96
CA PHE A 83 22.53 -30.53 19.09
C PHE A 83 21.13 -29.95 19.32
N VAL A 84 20.27 -30.75 19.91
CA VAL A 84 18.90 -30.41 20.25
C VAL A 84 18.72 -30.64 21.75
N LYS A 85 18.22 -29.63 22.45
CA LYS A 85 17.95 -29.66 23.89
C LYS A 85 16.48 -30.02 24.14
N GLN A 86 16.11 -30.13 25.43
CA GLN A 86 14.74 -30.33 25.88
C GLN A 86 13.72 -29.44 25.13
N GLY A 87 12.60 -30.04 24.72
CA GLY A 87 11.52 -29.43 23.93
C GLY A 87 11.71 -29.52 22.42
N GLY A 88 12.92 -29.85 21.94
CA GLY A 88 13.19 -29.91 20.50
C GLY A 88 12.70 -31.19 19.82
N LEU A 89 12.40 -31.07 18.53
CA LEU A 89 11.93 -32.14 17.64
C LEU A 89 13.08 -32.77 16.85
N LEU A 90 12.98 -34.08 16.61
CA LEU A 90 13.88 -34.85 15.76
C LEU A 90 13.09 -35.82 14.87
N GLY A 91 13.56 -36.04 13.65
CA GLY A 91 12.98 -37.02 12.71
C GLY A 91 11.77 -36.51 11.92
N GLN A 92 11.28 -35.29 12.19
CA GLN A 92 10.12 -34.69 11.53
C GLN A 92 10.23 -34.60 9.99
N HIS A 93 11.45 -34.49 9.44
CA HIS A 93 11.64 -34.46 7.99
C HIS A 93 11.30 -35.77 7.30
N GLY A 94 11.43 -36.91 7.99
CA GLY A 94 11.04 -38.21 7.45
C GLY A 94 9.53 -38.28 7.22
N LEU A 95 8.75 -37.73 8.16
CA LEU A 95 7.31 -37.55 8.04
C LEU A 95 6.94 -36.54 6.95
N LEU A 96 7.65 -35.41 6.89
CA LEU A 96 7.32 -34.31 5.97
C LEU A 96 7.57 -34.65 4.49
N TYR A 97 8.67 -35.33 4.21
CA TYR A 97 9.12 -35.63 2.84
C TYR A 97 8.87 -37.08 2.42
N ASP A 98 8.16 -37.86 3.25
CA ASP A 98 7.94 -39.30 3.07
C ASP A 98 9.25 -40.03 2.72
N SER A 99 10.27 -39.83 3.56
CA SER A 99 11.63 -40.30 3.29
C SER A 99 12.27 -40.95 4.50
N PRO A 100 13.24 -41.87 4.31
CA PRO A 100 14.06 -42.39 5.41
C PRO A 100 14.74 -41.27 6.20
N HIS A 101 15.17 -41.56 7.43
CA HIS A 101 15.85 -40.59 8.28
C HIS A 101 17.02 -39.92 7.55
N VAL A 102 16.96 -38.60 7.44
CA VAL A 102 17.92 -37.83 6.62
C VAL A 102 19.24 -37.60 7.35
N TYR A 103 19.32 -37.80 8.66
CA TYR A 103 20.56 -37.66 9.45
C TYR A 103 20.65 -38.76 10.50
N THR A 104 21.81 -38.90 11.15
CA THR A 104 22.00 -39.79 12.30
C THR A 104 21.87 -39.00 13.58
N ALA A 105 21.07 -39.47 14.54
CA ALA A 105 20.89 -38.87 15.86
C ALA A 105 21.52 -39.76 16.95
N LYS A 106 22.27 -39.14 17.87
CA LYS A 106 22.93 -39.81 18.99
C LYS A 106 22.71 -39.03 20.28
N ALA A 107 22.45 -39.73 21.37
CA ALA A 107 22.36 -39.12 22.69
C ALA A 107 23.72 -38.48 23.10
N ASP A 108 23.67 -37.29 23.66
CA ASP A 108 24.81 -36.54 24.19
C ASP A 108 24.63 -36.42 25.71
N GLY A 109 25.08 -37.44 26.43
CA GLY A 109 24.66 -37.74 27.80
C GLY A 109 23.35 -38.55 27.87
N PRO A 110 22.92 -38.94 29.08
CA PRO A 110 21.64 -39.62 29.29
C PRO A 110 20.46 -38.70 28.93
N CYS A 111 19.52 -39.17 28.11
CA CYS A 111 18.37 -38.39 27.67
C CYS A 111 17.09 -39.23 27.59
N GLU A 112 15.94 -38.58 27.71
CA GLU A 112 14.62 -39.20 27.52
C GLU A 112 13.89 -38.56 26.35
N LEU A 113 13.31 -39.41 25.50
CA LEU A 113 12.63 -39.00 24.28
C LEU A 113 11.21 -39.54 24.27
N LEU A 114 10.26 -38.70 23.86
CA LEU A 114 8.91 -39.08 23.48
C LEU A 114 8.91 -39.47 22.00
N LEU A 115 8.47 -40.68 21.69
CA LEU A 115 8.29 -41.21 20.35
C LEU A 115 6.83 -41.04 19.95
N LEU A 116 6.59 -40.49 18.76
CA LEU A 116 5.29 -40.34 18.14
C LEU A 116 5.27 -41.11 16.83
N ASP A 117 4.29 -41.99 16.64
CA ASP A 117 4.11 -42.74 15.40
C ASP A 117 3.79 -41.79 14.23
N ASN A 118 4.61 -41.86 13.18
CA ASN A 118 4.42 -41.06 11.98
C ASN A 118 3.09 -41.38 11.27
N GLN A 119 2.57 -42.61 11.35
CA GLN A 119 1.26 -42.93 10.77
C GLN A 119 0.11 -42.22 11.49
N ALA A 120 0.15 -42.21 12.83
CA ALA A 120 -0.82 -41.49 13.64
C ALA A 120 -0.73 -39.98 13.43
N LEU A 121 0.50 -39.44 13.40
CA LEU A 121 0.74 -38.02 13.22
C LEU A 121 0.37 -37.53 11.81
N ASN A 122 0.59 -38.33 10.76
CA ASN A 122 0.23 -37.97 9.39
C ASN A 122 -1.30 -37.80 9.21
N ARG A 123 -2.11 -38.59 9.91
CA ARG A 123 -3.58 -38.42 9.92
C ARG A 123 -4.00 -37.06 10.48
N LEU A 124 -3.29 -36.58 11.52
CA LEU A 124 -3.50 -35.24 12.07
C LEU A 124 -3.05 -34.15 11.10
N LEU A 125 -1.89 -34.31 10.46
CA LEU A 125 -1.37 -33.35 9.49
C LEU A 125 -2.31 -33.16 8.29
N TYR A 126 -2.94 -34.24 7.81
CA TYR A 126 -3.90 -34.17 6.71
C TYR A 126 -5.13 -33.33 7.06
N ARG A 127 -5.62 -33.44 8.30
CA ARG A 127 -6.80 -32.69 8.79
C ARG A 127 -6.46 -31.27 9.23
N TYR A 128 -5.26 -31.05 9.76
CA TYR A 128 -4.80 -29.79 10.33
C TYR A 128 -3.48 -29.35 9.72
N THR A 129 -3.55 -28.76 8.52
CA THR A 129 -2.37 -28.32 7.76
C THR A 129 -1.51 -27.29 8.51
N HIS A 130 -2.08 -26.52 9.44
CA HIS A 130 -1.34 -25.58 10.27
C HIS A 130 -0.33 -26.25 11.22
N VAL A 131 -0.56 -27.51 11.63
CA VAL A 131 0.34 -28.28 12.49
C VAL A 131 1.68 -28.52 11.78
N GLN A 132 1.65 -28.72 10.46
CA GLN A 132 2.85 -28.88 9.64
C GLN A 132 3.78 -27.66 9.74
N GLY A 133 3.21 -26.45 9.72
CA GLY A 133 3.96 -25.19 9.88
C GLY A 133 4.47 -24.92 11.31
N GLN A 134 3.93 -25.63 12.31
CA GLN A 134 4.43 -25.56 13.69
C GLN A 134 5.54 -26.59 13.96
N MET A 135 5.48 -27.76 13.31
CA MET A 135 6.53 -28.78 13.40
C MET A 135 7.81 -28.37 12.66
N VAL A 136 7.66 -27.67 11.53
CA VAL A 136 8.75 -27.25 10.67
C VAL A 136 8.55 -25.78 10.29
N LYS A 137 9.61 -24.98 10.36
CA LYS A 137 9.57 -23.54 10.06
C LYS A 137 9.45 -23.28 8.55
N LEU A 138 8.29 -23.58 7.95
CA LEU A 138 8.06 -23.53 6.50
C LEU A 138 8.36 -22.16 5.88
N ASP A 139 8.03 -21.07 6.57
CA ASP A 139 8.35 -19.72 6.07
C ASP A 139 9.86 -19.44 6.06
N VAL A 140 10.58 -19.91 7.08
CA VAL A 140 12.05 -19.82 7.12
C VAL A 140 12.65 -20.66 6.00
N ILE A 141 12.15 -21.87 5.75
CA ILE A 141 12.58 -22.72 4.61
C ILE A 141 12.36 -21.98 3.30
N GLY A 142 11.15 -21.48 3.06
CA GLY A 142 10.79 -20.75 1.85
C GLY A 142 11.68 -19.53 1.62
N ARG A 143 12.06 -18.84 2.70
CA ARG A 143 12.97 -17.69 2.64
C ARG A 143 14.43 -18.09 2.42
N LEU A 144 14.93 -19.12 3.10
CA LEU A 144 16.30 -19.62 2.93
C LEU A 144 16.54 -20.21 1.54
N ARG A 145 15.52 -20.81 0.93
CA ARG A 145 15.58 -21.25 -0.48
C ARG A 145 15.78 -20.10 -1.46
N ALA A 146 15.32 -18.91 -1.11
CA ALA A 146 15.53 -17.70 -1.91
C ALA A 146 16.93 -17.08 -1.72
N VAL A 147 17.75 -17.60 -0.80
CA VAL A 147 19.09 -17.04 -0.51
C VAL A 147 20.13 -17.58 -1.51
N PRO A 148 20.77 -16.72 -2.33
CA PRO A 148 21.74 -17.15 -3.35
C PRO A 148 22.95 -17.90 -2.83
N TRP A 149 23.36 -17.62 -1.59
CA TRP A 149 24.46 -18.32 -0.96
C TRP A 149 24.12 -19.79 -0.60
N LEU A 150 22.84 -20.10 -0.42
CA LEU A 150 22.33 -21.44 -0.13
C LEU A 150 21.90 -22.22 -1.39
N ALA A 151 22.11 -21.67 -2.59
CA ALA A 151 21.62 -22.22 -3.86
C ALA A 151 22.11 -23.64 -4.21
N GLU A 152 23.22 -24.10 -3.63
CA GLU A 152 23.73 -25.47 -3.86
C GLU A 152 23.16 -26.51 -2.88
N LEU A 153 22.48 -26.08 -1.82
CA LEU A 153 21.83 -27.00 -0.88
C LEU A 153 20.53 -27.53 -1.48
N ASN A 154 20.26 -28.81 -1.21
CA ASN A 154 18.94 -29.38 -1.49
C ASN A 154 17.91 -28.93 -0.44
N LEU A 155 16.64 -29.22 -0.69
CA LEU A 155 15.53 -28.86 0.21
C LEU A 155 15.68 -29.43 1.63
N ILE A 156 16.28 -30.61 1.77
CA ILE A 156 16.46 -31.30 3.05
C ILE A 156 17.54 -30.60 3.88
N ASP A 157 18.67 -30.25 3.27
CA ASP A 157 19.76 -29.54 3.96
C ASP A 157 19.31 -28.12 4.36
N ILE A 158 18.45 -27.48 3.56
CA ILE A 158 17.85 -26.18 3.90
C ILE A 158 16.85 -26.32 5.06
N SER A 159 16.04 -27.39 5.12
CA SER A 159 15.10 -27.59 6.23
C SER A 159 15.82 -27.87 7.55
N LEU A 160 16.89 -28.66 7.51
CA LEU A 160 17.78 -28.84 8.68
C LEU A 160 18.40 -27.52 9.15
N LEU A 161 18.80 -26.65 8.20
CA LEU A 161 19.33 -25.34 8.54
C LEU A 161 18.24 -24.43 9.14
N ALA A 162 17.02 -24.47 8.58
CA ALA A 162 15.88 -23.68 9.06
C ALA A 162 15.50 -24.04 10.50
N ASP A 163 15.57 -25.31 10.89
CA ASP A 163 15.25 -25.74 12.26
C ASP A 163 16.16 -25.08 13.30
N VAL A 164 17.44 -24.88 12.97
CA VAL A 164 18.44 -24.22 13.82
C VAL A 164 18.37 -22.68 13.73
N ALA A 165 17.68 -22.12 12.73
CA ALA A 165 17.59 -20.68 12.53
C ALA A 165 16.83 -20.00 13.68
N VAL A 166 17.41 -18.93 14.22
CA VAL A 166 16.74 -18.03 15.19
C VAL A 166 16.50 -16.69 14.54
N SER A 167 15.24 -16.27 14.40
CA SER A 167 14.91 -14.93 13.91
C SER A 167 15.06 -13.89 15.03
N LYS A 168 15.76 -12.79 14.76
CA LYS A 168 15.91 -11.64 15.66
C LYS A 168 15.59 -10.34 14.94
N SER A 169 14.76 -9.51 15.57
CA SER A 169 14.45 -8.15 15.11
C SER A 169 15.38 -7.14 15.78
N TYR A 170 15.91 -6.21 14.99
CA TYR A 170 16.81 -5.15 15.43
C TYR A 170 16.24 -3.79 15.09
N LEU A 171 16.38 -2.84 16.01
CA LEU A 171 16.08 -1.43 15.77
C LEU A 171 17.22 -0.77 14.97
N PRO A 172 16.96 0.38 14.31
CA PRO A 172 18.02 1.18 13.70
C PRO A 172 19.16 1.49 14.69
N ASP A 173 20.39 1.53 14.18
CA ASP A 173 21.64 1.76 14.90
C ASP A 173 22.04 0.67 15.92
N ALA A 174 21.27 -0.41 16.02
CA ALA A 174 21.63 -1.56 16.85
C ALA A 174 22.86 -2.29 16.29
N ILE A 175 23.74 -2.74 17.18
CA ILE A 175 24.97 -3.46 16.80
C ILE A 175 24.68 -4.97 16.85
N VAL A 176 24.86 -5.65 15.73
CA VAL A 176 24.65 -7.10 15.61
C VAL A 176 25.81 -7.87 16.24
N TYR A 177 27.04 -7.47 15.90
CA TYR A 177 28.26 -7.97 16.53
C TYR A 177 29.39 -6.95 16.40
N HIS A 178 30.34 -7.02 17.34
CA HIS A 178 31.56 -6.23 17.33
C HIS A 178 32.77 -7.04 16.84
N LYS A 179 33.73 -6.36 16.20
CA LYS A 179 35.02 -6.95 15.79
C LYS A 179 35.82 -7.58 16.94
N GLU A 180 35.60 -7.12 18.17
CA GLU A 180 36.34 -7.55 19.37
C GLU A 180 35.50 -8.50 20.24
N GLN A 181 34.35 -8.96 19.76
CA GLN A 181 33.47 -9.83 20.52
C GLN A 181 34.09 -11.22 20.70
N VAL A 182 34.20 -11.62 21.97
CA VAL A 182 34.67 -12.95 22.40
C VAL A 182 33.44 -13.78 22.78
N GLY A 183 33.19 -14.91 22.10
CA GLY A 183 32.02 -15.75 22.38
C GLY A 183 31.72 -16.78 21.29
N GLU A 184 30.56 -17.44 21.39
CA GLU A 184 30.09 -18.43 20.41
C GLU A 184 29.86 -17.79 19.05
N ALA A 185 30.72 -18.19 18.11
CA ALA A 185 30.67 -17.81 16.71
C ALA A 185 29.27 -18.03 16.10
N SER A 186 28.65 -16.97 15.58
CA SER A 186 27.41 -17.05 14.81
C SER A 186 27.58 -16.40 13.44
N PHE A 187 26.81 -16.87 12.46
CA PHE A 187 26.65 -16.19 11.19
C PHE A 187 25.21 -15.75 10.98
N TYR A 188 25.03 -14.81 10.06
CA TYR A 188 23.81 -14.04 9.95
C TYR A 188 23.36 -13.97 8.50
N ILE A 189 22.05 -14.08 8.29
CA ILE A 189 21.40 -13.88 7.00
C ILE A 189 20.35 -12.78 7.16
N ILE A 190 20.44 -11.74 6.33
CA ILE A 190 19.47 -10.64 6.35
C ILE A 190 18.19 -11.12 5.68
N ASP A 191 17.11 -11.28 6.46
CA ASP A 191 15.80 -11.54 5.90
C ASP A 191 15.26 -10.26 5.26
N ARG A 192 15.12 -9.22 6.09
CA ARG A 192 14.58 -7.91 5.77
C ARG A 192 15.42 -6.81 6.42
N GLY A 193 15.68 -5.72 5.71
CA GLY A 193 16.39 -4.57 6.24
C GLY A 193 17.78 -4.37 5.65
N GLN A 194 18.55 -3.49 6.27
CA GLN A 194 19.87 -3.09 5.80
C GLN A 194 20.88 -3.06 6.94
N VAL A 195 22.05 -3.65 6.70
CA VAL A 195 23.17 -3.73 7.64
C VAL A 195 24.41 -3.11 7.02
N ASP A 196 25.09 -2.31 7.81
CA ASP A 196 26.36 -1.65 7.47
C ASP A 196 27.51 -2.42 8.10
N LEU A 197 28.46 -2.86 7.26
CA LEU A 197 29.71 -3.47 7.70
C LEU A 197 30.83 -2.42 7.71
N SER A 198 31.37 -2.14 8.90
CA SER A 198 32.50 -1.23 9.07
C SER A 198 33.80 -2.00 9.34
N TYR A 199 34.80 -1.77 8.49
CA TYR A 199 36.12 -2.42 8.54
C TYR A 199 37.21 -1.46 9.09
N GLY A 200 37.30 -1.33 10.41
CA GLY A 200 38.44 -0.68 11.10
C GLY A 200 38.77 0.77 10.67
N ARG A 201 40.00 1.24 10.97
CA ARG A 201 40.47 2.65 10.85
C ARG A 201 40.34 3.29 9.45
N GLN A 202 40.05 2.51 8.41
CA GLN A 202 39.86 3.02 7.03
C GLN A 202 38.39 3.35 6.68
N GLY A 203 37.42 3.03 7.54
CA GLY A 203 36.04 3.54 7.42
C GLY A 203 35.28 3.09 6.16
N ILE A 204 35.73 2.03 5.46
CA ILE A 204 34.97 1.49 4.33
C ILE A 204 33.69 0.86 4.90
N VAL A 205 32.55 1.49 4.59
CA VAL A 205 31.23 1.00 4.95
C VAL A 205 30.63 0.29 3.73
N ARG A 206 30.38 -1.02 3.87
CA ARG A 206 29.63 -1.79 2.87
C ARG A 206 28.18 -1.91 3.30
N PHE A 207 27.25 -1.54 2.42
CA PHE A 207 25.82 -1.67 2.64
C PHE A 207 25.35 -3.05 2.17
N LEU A 208 24.71 -3.80 3.06
CA LEU A 208 24.14 -5.10 2.77
C LEU A 208 22.62 -5.05 2.85
N GLY A 209 21.94 -5.46 1.79
CA GLY A 209 20.49 -5.62 1.75
C GLY A 209 20.03 -7.07 1.93
N ASN A 210 18.74 -7.30 1.70
CA ASN A 210 18.07 -8.59 1.85
C ASN A 210 18.76 -9.74 1.09
N GLY A 211 18.80 -10.92 1.71
CA GLY A 211 19.40 -12.13 1.15
C GLY A 211 20.92 -12.19 1.25
N THR A 212 21.56 -11.19 1.87
CA THR A 212 23.00 -11.19 2.10
C THR A 212 23.37 -12.00 3.35
N VAL A 213 24.48 -12.75 3.26
CA VAL A 213 25.05 -13.51 4.37
C VAL A 213 26.32 -12.81 4.87
N PHE A 214 26.47 -12.69 6.19
CA PHE A 214 27.61 -12.01 6.82
C PHE A 214 28.05 -12.68 8.14
N GLY A 215 29.26 -12.37 8.60
CA GLY A 215 29.84 -12.94 9.83
C GLY A 215 30.51 -14.32 9.69
N ILE A 216 30.57 -14.91 8.49
CA ILE A 216 31.13 -16.26 8.25
C ILE A 216 32.66 -16.26 8.10
N PHE A 217 33.16 -15.44 7.17
CA PHE A 217 34.50 -15.58 6.60
C PHE A 217 35.66 -15.16 7.52
N PRO A 218 35.54 -14.04 8.28
CA PRO A 218 36.55 -13.69 9.29
C PRO A 218 36.80 -14.81 10.31
N MET A 219 35.77 -15.61 10.60
CA MET A 219 35.83 -16.67 11.61
C MET A 219 36.49 -17.95 11.10
N LEU A 220 36.21 -18.38 9.86
CA LEU A 220 36.78 -19.58 9.25
C LEU A 220 38.30 -19.49 9.04
N GLU A 221 38.81 -18.29 8.70
CA GLU A 221 40.24 -18.07 8.46
C GLU A 221 41.00 -17.56 9.70
N PHE A 222 40.36 -16.83 10.62
CA PHE A 222 41.06 -16.08 11.68
C PHE A 222 40.51 -16.26 13.10
N GLY A 223 39.44 -17.03 13.31
CA GLY A 223 38.91 -17.32 14.65
C GLY A 223 38.15 -16.18 15.33
N GLY A 224 37.71 -15.14 14.60
CA GLY A 224 36.90 -14.03 15.14
C GLY A 224 36.42 -13.04 14.07
N TYR A 225 35.58 -12.07 14.45
CA TYR A 225 35.05 -11.05 13.54
C TYR A 225 36.11 -10.00 13.16
N ARG A 226 36.16 -9.56 11.89
CA ARG A 226 37.09 -8.49 11.41
C ARG A 226 36.43 -7.13 11.23
N ASN A 227 35.11 -7.10 11.28
CA ASN A 227 34.26 -5.95 11.05
C ASN A 227 33.24 -5.81 12.18
N THR A 228 32.66 -4.63 12.29
CA THR A 228 31.50 -4.40 13.16
C THR A 228 30.27 -4.28 12.27
N ALA A 229 29.21 -5.02 12.60
CA ALA A 229 27.95 -5.00 11.86
C ALA A 229 26.94 -4.14 12.63
N THR A 230 26.51 -3.04 12.02
CA THR A 230 25.52 -2.12 12.60
C THR A 230 24.29 -2.06 11.71
N VAL A 231 23.12 -2.09 12.31
CA VAL A 231 21.84 -2.06 11.60
C VAL A 231 21.51 -0.62 11.19
N ARG A 232 21.17 -0.37 9.92
CA ARG A 232 20.90 0.99 9.43
C ARG A 232 19.42 1.35 9.45
N CYS A 233 18.55 0.37 9.28
CA CYS A 233 17.10 0.51 9.38
C CYS A 233 16.52 -0.70 10.13
N ALA A 234 15.29 -0.62 10.63
CA ALA A 234 14.66 -1.74 11.33
C ALA A 234 14.78 -3.03 10.48
N SER A 235 15.43 -4.04 11.03
CA SER A 235 15.87 -5.23 10.29
C SER A 235 15.52 -6.52 11.01
N GLU A 236 15.16 -7.55 10.25
CA GLU A 236 14.96 -8.92 10.72
C GLU A 236 16.09 -9.79 10.16
N ILE A 237 16.79 -10.49 11.05
CA ILE A 237 18.02 -11.22 10.74
C ILE A 237 17.93 -12.63 11.31
N PHE A 238 18.18 -13.63 10.47
CA PHE A 238 18.35 -15.00 10.92
C PHE A 238 19.76 -15.21 11.47
N VAL A 239 19.84 -15.76 12.68
CA VAL A 239 21.07 -16.09 13.38
C VAL A 239 21.27 -17.59 13.38
N PHE A 240 22.47 -18.01 13.02
CA PHE A 240 22.88 -19.42 12.96
C PHE A 240 24.17 -19.64 13.74
N PRO A 241 24.27 -20.74 14.49
CA PRO A 241 25.51 -21.10 15.17
C PRO A 241 26.53 -21.59 14.14
N HIS A 242 27.79 -21.17 14.27
CA HIS A 242 28.82 -21.45 13.26
C HIS A 242 29.14 -22.95 13.10
N ASN A 243 28.99 -23.74 14.17
CA ASN A 243 29.28 -25.18 14.15
C ASN A 243 28.41 -25.97 13.16
N ILE A 244 27.24 -25.44 12.77
CA ILE A 244 26.31 -26.12 11.87
C ILE A 244 26.90 -26.35 10.47
N LEU A 245 27.83 -25.50 10.02
CA LEU A 245 28.39 -25.53 8.66
C LEU A 245 29.86 -25.91 8.59
N ARG A 246 30.46 -26.40 9.70
CA ARG A 246 31.91 -26.69 9.75
C ARG A 246 32.38 -27.57 8.59
N GLY A 247 31.64 -28.62 8.24
CA GLY A 247 31.96 -29.48 7.10
C GLY A 247 31.35 -29.04 5.77
N ALA A 248 30.30 -28.21 5.77
CA ALA A 248 29.57 -27.82 4.56
C ALA A 248 30.46 -27.12 3.52
N ALA A 249 31.37 -26.25 3.95
CA ALA A 249 32.29 -25.52 3.05
C ALA A 249 33.21 -26.46 2.24
N ARG A 250 33.50 -27.66 2.75
CA ARG A 250 34.30 -28.68 2.04
C ARG A 250 33.53 -29.37 0.93
N TYR A 251 32.21 -29.50 1.09
CA TYR A 251 31.33 -30.16 0.13
C TYR A 251 30.70 -29.19 -0.88
N TYR A 252 30.58 -27.90 -0.53
CA TYR A 252 29.97 -26.86 -1.35
C TYR A 252 30.96 -25.69 -1.57
N PRO A 253 31.80 -25.75 -2.62
CA PRO A 253 32.85 -24.75 -2.85
C PRO A 253 32.31 -23.34 -3.11
N LYS A 254 31.06 -23.18 -3.55
CA LYS A 254 30.46 -21.85 -3.71
C LYS A 254 30.14 -21.18 -2.38
N MET A 255 29.97 -21.96 -1.30
CA MET A 255 29.76 -21.46 0.06
C MET A 255 31.05 -20.99 0.73
N SER A 256 32.20 -21.52 0.31
CA SER A 256 33.49 -21.09 0.85
C SER A 256 33.87 -19.69 0.39
N LYS A 257 33.31 -19.19 -0.72
CA LYS A 257 33.41 -17.79 -1.13
C LYS A 257 32.36 -16.98 -0.33
N GLY A 258 32.81 -16.01 0.47
CA GLY A 258 31.99 -15.23 1.40
C GLY A 258 30.92 -14.33 0.75
N ASP A 259 30.66 -13.16 1.35
CA ASP A 259 29.66 -12.20 0.84
C ASP A 259 29.91 -11.89 -0.65
N ARG A 260 28.91 -12.20 -1.49
CA ARG A 260 28.93 -11.98 -2.94
C ARG A 260 28.59 -10.54 -3.33
N HIS A 261 28.82 -9.58 -2.45
CA HIS A 261 28.69 -8.15 -2.74
C HIS A 261 29.38 -7.78 -4.05
N ASP A 262 30.60 -8.27 -4.27
CA ASP A 262 31.37 -7.96 -5.48
C ASP A 262 30.66 -8.46 -6.76
N VAL A 263 29.97 -9.61 -6.70
CA VAL A 263 29.18 -10.14 -7.84
C VAL A 263 27.98 -9.26 -8.14
N ARG A 264 27.35 -8.68 -7.12
CA ARG A 264 26.22 -7.76 -7.29
C ARG A 264 26.67 -6.44 -7.90
N VAL A 265 27.78 -5.90 -7.38
CA VAL A 265 28.42 -4.69 -7.89
C VAL A 265 28.83 -4.88 -9.35
N GLU A 266 29.46 -6.00 -9.70
CA GLU A 266 29.83 -6.33 -11.09
C GLU A 266 28.61 -6.41 -12.02
N ALA A 267 27.51 -7.02 -11.56
CA ALA A 267 26.28 -7.11 -12.35
C ALA A 267 25.65 -5.72 -12.59
N LEU A 268 25.63 -4.85 -11.58
CA LEU A 268 25.15 -3.47 -11.71
C LEU A 268 26.06 -2.65 -12.65
N HIS A 269 27.39 -2.80 -12.54
CA HIS A 269 28.34 -2.15 -13.45
C HIS A 269 28.13 -2.53 -14.92
N LYS A 270 27.81 -3.80 -15.20
CA LYS A 270 27.54 -4.28 -16.57
C LYS A 270 26.19 -3.82 -17.12
N THR A 271 25.34 -3.22 -16.30
CA THR A 271 24.00 -2.79 -16.71
C THR A 271 24.04 -1.38 -17.31
N HIS A 272 23.63 -1.25 -18.57
CA HIS A 272 23.67 0.02 -19.31
C HIS A 272 22.96 1.18 -18.61
N LEU A 273 21.85 0.90 -17.92
CA LEU A 273 21.08 1.88 -17.15
C LEU A 273 21.92 2.66 -16.13
N PHE A 274 22.91 2.00 -15.52
CA PHE A 274 23.74 2.54 -14.44
C PHE A 274 25.12 3.00 -14.91
N ALA A 275 25.38 3.03 -16.22
CA ALA A 275 26.70 3.36 -16.78
C ALA A 275 27.21 4.76 -16.40
N GLY A 276 26.33 5.69 -16.03
CA GLY A 276 26.68 7.04 -15.58
C GLY A 276 26.99 7.17 -14.08
N LEU A 277 26.88 6.10 -13.30
CA LEU A 277 27.17 6.08 -11.86
C LEU A 277 28.64 5.71 -11.59
N GLY A 278 29.24 6.33 -10.58
CA GLY A 278 30.60 6.00 -10.14
C GLY A 278 30.65 4.71 -9.29
N ASP A 279 31.83 4.11 -9.15
CA ASP A 279 32.04 2.84 -8.41
C ASP A 279 31.52 2.88 -6.97
N GLN A 280 31.72 4.01 -6.27
CA GLN A 280 31.20 4.18 -4.91
C GLN A 280 29.66 4.22 -4.88
N GLU A 281 29.02 4.86 -5.87
CA GLU A 281 27.57 4.97 -5.97
C GLU A 281 26.96 3.59 -6.26
N ILE A 282 27.58 2.81 -7.15
CA ILE A 282 27.15 1.45 -7.48
C ILE A 282 27.34 0.49 -6.29
N SER A 283 28.46 0.60 -5.57
CA SER A 283 28.69 -0.20 -4.36
C SER A 283 27.64 0.09 -3.27
N LYS A 284 27.26 1.36 -3.08
CA LYS A 284 26.16 1.72 -2.19
C LYS A 284 24.81 1.21 -2.69
N LEU A 285 24.52 1.38 -3.98
CA LEU A 285 23.27 0.95 -4.62
C LEU A 285 23.05 -0.56 -4.48
N ALA A 286 24.12 -1.37 -4.55
CA ALA A 286 24.06 -2.81 -4.33
C ALA A 286 23.47 -3.19 -2.95
N GLY A 287 23.57 -2.31 -1.95
CA GLY A 287 22.95 -2.48 -0.63
C GLY A 287 21.45 -2.23 -0.60
N TYR A 288 20.87 -1.61 -1.63
CA TYR A 288 19.42 -1.40 -1.79
C TYR A 288 18.78 -2.43 -2.72
N ALA A 289 19.60 -3.31 -3.34
CA ALA A 289 19.13 -4.40 -4.18
C ALA A 289 19.01 -5.69 -3.38
N SER A 290 17.87 -6.36 -3.50
CA SER A 290 17.65 -7.70 -2.95
C SER A 290 18.20 -8.76 -3.90
N HIS A 291 19.06 -9.66 -3.42
CA HIS A 291 19.60 -10.76 -4.23
C HIS A 291 18.83 -12.04 -3.94
N ILE A 292 18.21 -12.60 -4.98
CA ILE A 292 17.22 -13.67 -4.89
C ILE A 292 17.66 -14.85 -5.75
N HIS A 293 17.50 -16.05 -5.22
CA HIS A 293 17.65 -17.30 -5.95
C HIS A 293 16.30 -17.95 -6.20
N MET A 294 16.08 -18.40 -7.44
CA MET A 294 14.85 -19.08 -7.85
C MET A 294 15.17 -20.57 -8.03
N PRO A 295 14.84 -21.45 -7.06
CA PRO A 295 15.14 -22.87 -7.17
C PRO A 295 14.29 -23.58 -8.23
N ASN A 296 13.06 -23.11 -8.45
CA ASN A 296 12.07 -23.69 -9.36
C ASN A 296 11.66 -22.66 -10.42
N HIS A 297 10.84 -23.10 -11.39
CA HIS A 297 10.12 -22.18 -12.27
C HIS A 297 9.27 -21.24 -11.43
N HIS A 298 9.42 -19.93 -11.66
CA HIS A 298 8.70 -18.93 -10.88
C HIS A 298 8.32 -17.74 -11.76
N LEU A 299 7.06 -17.33 -11.70
CA LEU A 299 6.55 -16.18 -12.45
C LEU A 299 7.00 -14.91 -11.73
N ILE A 300 7.88 -14.13 -12.36
CA ILE A 300 8.37 -12.87 -11.78
C ILE A 300 7.38 -11.74 -12.06
N SER A 301 6.89 -11.67 -13.29
CA SER A 301 6.03 -10.58 -13.74
C SER A 301 5.18 -10.96 -14.93
N LEU A 302 4.00 -10.34 -15.06
CA LEU A 302 3.08 -10.54 -16.18
C LEU A 302 3.09 -9.38 -17.15
N GLN A 303 2.96 -9.67 -18.44
CA GLN A 303 2.85 -8.64 -19.47
C GLN A 303 1.64 -7.72 -19.19
N LYS A 304 1.85 -6.43 -19.42
CA LYS A 304 0.88 -5.34 -19.25
C LYS A 304 0.46 -5.05 -17.80
N GLU A 305 1.06 -5.71 -16.80
CA GLU A 305 0.99 -5.26 -15.40
C GLU A 305 1.94 -4.08 -15.17
N SER A 306 1.77 -3.36 -14.07
CA SER A 306 2.63 -2.23 -13.70
C SER A 306 3.90 -2.71 -13.01
N ALA A 307 5.03 -2.23 -13.52
CA ALA A 307 6.32 -2.53 -12.94
C ALA A 307 6.55 -1.71 -11.67
N HIS A 308 6.83 -2.38 -10.55
CA HIS A 308 7.14 -1.74 -9.26
C HIS A 308 8.62 -1.83 -8.88
N ALA A 309 9.39 -2.68 -9.57
CA ALA A 309 10.80 -2.90 -9.32
C ALA A 309 11.55 -3.16 -10.65
N LEU A 310 12.84 -2.80 -10.65
CA LEU A 310 13.79 -3.25 -11.66
C LEU A 310 14.25 -4.66 -11.30
N TRP A 311 14.18 -5.58 -12.26
CA TRP A 311 14.71 -6.94 -12.14
C TRP A 311 15.94 -7.11 -13.04
N LEU A 312 17.05 -7.56 -12.47
CA LEU A 312 18.29 -7.83 -13.19
C LEU A 312 18.61 -9.32 -13.08
N LEU A 313 18.60 -10.01 -14.21
CA LEU A 313 19.01 -11.40 -14.34
C LEU A 313 20.53 -11.48 -14.21
N MET A 314 21.03 -12.28 -13.28
CA MET A 314 22.46 -12.37 -12.99
C MET A 314 23.23 -13.13 -14.10
N PRO A 315 24.54 -12.86 -14.28
CA PRO A 315 25.38 -13.64 -15.20
C PRO A 315 25.30 -15.15 -14.93
N GLY A 316 25.14 -15.96 -15.98
CA GLY A 316 25.03 -17.41 -15.89
C GLY A 316 23.64 -17.94 -15.47
N SER A 317 22.65 -17.06 -15.31
CA SER A 317 21.25 -17.42 -15.06
C SER A 317 20.41 -17.27 -16.32
N THR A 318 19.36 -18.08 -16.45
CA THR A 318 18.43 -18.03 -17.58
C THR A 318 17.00 -17.67 -17.17
N ALA A 319 16.25 -17.09 -18.09
CA ALA A 319 14.84 -16.79 -17.95
C ALA A 319 14.10 -17.12 -19.25
N THR A 320 12.81 -17.38 -19.16
CA THR A 320 11.91 -17.54 -20.31
C THR A 320 11.02 -16.32 -20.41
N LEU A 321 10.96 -15.74 -21.61
CA LEU A 321 10.09 -14.61 -21.91
C LEU A 321 8.90 -15.09 -22.74
N HIS A 322 7.71 -14.78 -22.26
CA HIS A 322 6.46 -14.98 -22.97
C HIS A 322 5.92 -13.62 -23.41
N VAL A 323 5.77 -13.42 -24.71
CA VAL A 323 5.28 -12.16 -25.28
C VAL A 323 4.01 -12.44 -26.05
N LEU A 324 2.93 -11.78 -25.67
CA LEU A 324 1.70 -11.74 -26.45
C LEU A 324 1.80 -10.59 -27.45
N ASN A 325 1.41 -10.83 -28.70
CA ASN A 325 1.29 -9.77 -29.70
C ASN A 325 0.08 -8.85 -29.38
N ASP A 326 -0.10 -7.77 -30.15
CA ASP A 326 -1.20 -6.82 -29.95
C ASP A 326 -2.59 -7.46 -30.15
N LYS A 327 -2.65 -8.61 -30.87
CA LYS A 327 -3.87 -9.42 -31.05
C LYS A 327 -4.11 -10.42 -29.92
N GLY A 328 -3.19 -10.52 -28.95
CA GLY A 328 -3.28 -11.45 -27.83
C GLY A 328 -2.78 -12.88 -28.12
N GLU A 329 -2.15 -13.11 -29.28
CA GLU A 329 -1.57 -14.40 -29.64
C GLU A 329 -0.16 -14.53 -29.04
N ALA A 330 0.16 -15.72 -28.53
CA ALA A 330 1.47 -16.00 -27.96
C ALA A 330 2.54 -16.10 -29.05
N LEU A 331 3.57 -15.27 -28.94
CA LEU A 331 4.80 -15.44 -29.71
C LEU A 331 5.61 -16.62 -29.15
N PRO A 332 6.51 -17.22 -29.95
CA PRO A 332 7.37 -18.30 -29.50
C PRO A 332 8.16 -17.89 -28.25
N GLU A 333 8.24 -18.82 -27.29
CA GLU A 333 8.99 -18.63 -26.06
C GLU A 333 10.44 -18.25 -26.36
N LYS A 334 10.93 -17.16 -25.76
CA LYS A 334 12.31 -16.73 -25.93
C LYS A 334 13.09 -16.96 -24.64
N ARG A 335 14.03 -17.89 -24.67
CA ARG A 335 14.98 -18.08 -23.56
C ARG A 335 16.09 -17.05 -23.65
N VAL A 336 16.36 -16.38 -22.53
CA VAL A 336 17.39 -15.34 -22.42
C VAL A 336 18.38 -15.69 -21.30
N SER A 337 19.62 -15.22 -21.43
CA SER A 337 20.71 -15.44 -20.47
C SER A 337 21.24 -14.09 -19.99
N GLY A 338 21.52 -13.97 -18.69
CA GLY A 338 22.02 -12.73 -18.09
C GLY A 338 23.47 -12.39 -18.47
N PRO A 339 23.93 -11.15 -18.23
CA PRO A 339 23.24 -10.08 -17.52
C PRO A 339 22.25 -9.30 -18.41
N ILE A 340 20.97 -9.27 -18.02
CA ILE A 340 19.89 -8.53 -18.71
C ILE A 340 18.95 -7.96 -17.65
N HIS A 341 18.48 -6.73 -17.83
CA HIS A 341 17.53 -6.09 -16.93
C HIS A 341 16.14 -5.95 -17.55
N PHE A 342 15.13 -5.85 -16.69
CA PHE A 342 13.72 -5.72 -17.01
C PHE A 342 13.06 -4.70 -16.07
N GLY A 343 12.00 -4.04 -16.53
CA GLY A 343 11.27 -3.06 -15.70
C GLY A 343 12.06 -1.77 -15.46
N GLU A 344 12.90 -1.34 -16.40
CA GLU A 344 13.72 -0.13 -16.30
C GLU A 344 12.90 1.11 -15.93
N ALA A 345 11.75 1.28 -16.58
CA ALA A 345 10.82 2.37 -16.35
C ALA A 345 10.28 2.41 -14.91
N ALA A 346 10.19 1.27 -14.21
CA ALA A 346 9.67 1.15 -12.85
C ALA A 346 10.41 2.03 -11.83
N LEU A 347 11.72 2.26 -12.04
CA LEU A 347 12.51 3.07 -11.12
C LEU A 347 12.13 4.55 -11.17
N LEU A 348 11.54 4.99 -12.28
CA LEU A 348 11.23 6.40 -12.53
C LEU A 348 9.73 6.65 -12.39
N MET A 349 8.90 5.75 -12.93
CA MET A 349 7.45 5.91 -13.02
C MET A 349 6.71 4.58 -13.02
N GLU A 350 5.40 4.63 -12.85
CA GLU A 350 4.54 3.46 -13.06
C GLU A 350 4.37 3.21 -14.56
N ALA A 351 4.95 2.11 -15.04
CA ALA A 351 4.92 1.75 -16.46
C ALA A 351 4.54 0.28 -16.64
N PRO A 352 3.78 -0.05 -17.70
CA PRO A 352 3.43 -1.42 -17.99
C PRO A 352 4.64 -2.26 -18.41
N ILE A 353 4.70 -3.49 -17.94
CA ILE A 353 5.72 -4.47 -18.31
C ILE A 353 5.45 -4.97 -19.73
N THR A 354 6.51 -5.03 -20.53
CA THR A 354 6.43 -5.36 -21.95
C THR A 354 6.33 -6.85 -22.25
N SER A 355 6.71 -7.71 -21.31
CA SER A 355 6.76 -9.17 -21.47
C SER A 355 6.49 -9.89 -20.16
N THR A 356 5.84 -11.05 -20.21
CA THR A 356 5.76 -11.95 -19.07
C THR A 356 7.13 -12.60 -18.86
N ILE A 357 7.62 -12.58 -17.62
CA ILE A 357 8.95 -13.05 -17.26
C ILE A 357 8.81 -14.24 -16.32
N GLU A 358 9.39 -15.37 -16.73
CA GLU A 358 9.45 -16.58 -15.92
C GLU A 358 10.90 -16.95 -15.65
N ALA A 359 11.23 -17.09 -14.36
CA ALA A 359 12.54 -17.53 -13.92
C ALA A 359 12.76 -19.01 -14.25
N SER A 360 13.89 -19.36 -14.85
CA SER A 360 14.28 -20.76 -14.95
C SER A 360 14.77 -21.30 -13.60
N PRO A 361 14.63 -22.61 -13.34
CA PRO A 361 15.18 -23.26 -12.14
C PRO A 361 16.68 -22.97 -12.00
N GLY A 362 17.11 -22.64 -10.79
CA GLY A 362 18.49 -22.34 -10.48
C GLY A 362 18.92 -20.88 -10.75
N SER A 363 18.06 -20.04 -11.33
CA SER A 363 18.41 -18.67 -11.70
C SER A 363 18.62 -17.75 -10.50
N GLN A 364 19.44 -16.71 -10.67
CA GLN A 364 19.69 -15.67 -9.68
C GLN A 364 19.31 -14.30 -10.23
N TRP A 365 18.72 -13.48 -9.36
CA TRP A 365 18.13 -12.20 -9.71
C TRP A 365 18.49 -11.12 -8.70
N LEU A 366 18.69 -9.90 -9.18
CA LEU A 366 18.71 -8.71 -8.36
C LEU A 366 17.40 -7.95 -8.56
N LYS A 367 16.72 -7.64 -7.46
CA LYS A 367 15.50 -6.83 -7.43
C LYS A 367 15.80 -5.49 -6.78
N LEU A 368 15.52 -4.40 -7.47
CA LEU A 368 15.64 -3.04 -6.93
C LEU A 368 14.25 -2.39 -6.95
N ASP A 369 13.67 -2.21 -5.77
CA ASP A 369 12.36 -1.60 -5.60
C ASP A 369 12.40 -0.09 -5.87
N ARG A 370 11.35 0.45 -6.51
CA ARG A 370 11.24 1.88 -6.84
C ARG A 370 11.42 2.75 -5.59
N GLN A 371 10.75 2.42 -4.49
CA GLN A 371 10.76 3.27 -3.30
C GLN A 371 12.12 3.24 -2.59
N ASP A 372 12.82 2.10 -2.64
CA ASP A 372 14.17 1.97 -2.08
C ASP A 372 15.19 2.73 -2.94
N PHE A 373 15.03 2.70 -4.27
CA PHE A 373 15.82 3.50 -5.19
C PHE A 373 15.59 5.01 -5.01
N LEU A 374 14.33 5.45 -4.88
CA LEU A 374 14.01 6.86 -4.59
C LEU A 374 14.53 7.29 -3.21
N ALA A 375 14.55 6.40 -2.21
CA ALA A 375 15.16 6.68 -0.93
C ALA A 375 16.68 6.83 -1.04
N PHE A 376 17.34 5.99 -1.85
CA PHE A 376 18.76 6.13 -2.15
C PHE A 376 19.09 7.45 -2.86
N ASP A 377 18.33 7.83 -3.90
CA ASP A 377 18.51 9.11 -4.59
C ASP A 377 18.32 10.30 -3.64
N ARG A 378 17.30 10.27 -2.76
CA ARG A 378 17.11 11.30 -1.72
C ARG A 378 18.28 11.39 -0.76
N GLN A 379 18.88 10.27 -0.36
CA GLN A 379 20.05 10.26 0.53
C GLN A 379 21.30 10.82 -0.14
N GLU A 380 21.46 10.64 -1.45
CA GLU A 380 22.57 11.21 -2.24
C GLU A 380 22.26 12.63 -2.77
N GLY A 381 21.18 13.26 -2.29
CA GLY A 381 20.83 14.65 -2.60
C GLY A 381 20.17 14.88 -3.97
N GLY A 382 19.50 13.87 -4.52
CA GLY A 382 18.76 13.96 -5.79
C GLY A 382 19.62 13.90 -7.05
N LYS A 383 20.86 13.39 -6.93
CA LYS A 383 21.88 13.41 -8.00
C LYS A 383 21.98 12.12 -8.80
N ILE A 384 21.30 11.05 -8.38
CA ILE A 384 21.43 9.71 -8.99
C ILE A 384 20.52 9.61 -10.22
N ILE A 385 19.26 10.02 -10.10
CA ILE A 385 18.28 9.94 -11.21
C ILE A 385 18.76 10.64 -12.50
N PRO A 386 19.38 11.84 -12.45
CA PRO A 386 19.89 12.51 -13.65
C PRO A 386 21.08 11.80 -14.33
N LYS A 387 21.81 10.95 -13.60
CA LYS A 387 22.98 10.21 -14.11
C LYS A 387 22.60 8.87 -14.77
N LEU A 388 21.34 8.44 -14.62
CA LEU A 388 20.86 7.21 -15.26
C LEU A 388 20.87 7.37 -16.78
N ASN A 389 21.11 6.26 -17.48
CA ASN A 389 21.05 6.18 -18.93
C ASN A 389 19.88 5.28 -19.38
N PRO A 390 18.63 5.77 -19.27
CA PRO A 390 17.44 4.99 -19.59
C PRO A 390 17.28 4.77 -21.10
N SER A 391 16.58 3.71 -21.48
CA SER A 391 16.29 3.41 -22.88
C SER A 391 15.40 4.49 -23.53
N PRO A 392 15.43 4.65 -24.87
CA PRO A 392 14.61 5.64 -25.57
C PRO A 392 13.11 5.50 -25.31
N ALA A 393 12.63 4.27 -25.09
CA ALA A 393 11.24 3.99 -24.73
C ALA A 393 10.89 4.58 -23.35
N THR A 394 11.74 4.37 -22.35
CA THR A 394 11.60 4.97 -21.01
C THR A 394 11.66 6.50 -21.08
N LEU A 395 12.58 7.07 -21.88
CA LEU A 395 12.69 8.53 -22.04
C LEU A 395 11.43 9.15 -22.66
N LYS A 396 10.80 8.47 -23.63
CA LYS A 396 9.55 8.93 -24.23
C LYS A 396 8.43 9.02 -23.19
N ILE A 397 8.22 7.94 -22.43
CA ILE A 397 7.20 7.90 -21.37
C ILE A 397 7.51 8.96 -20.29
N ARG A 398 8.77 9.08 -19.87
CA ARG A 398 9.20 10.09 -18.88
C ARG A 398 9.00 11.52 -19.37
N ARG A 399 9.21 11.81 -20.66
CA ARG A 399 8.99 13.14 -21.24
C ARG A 399 7.51 13.50 -21.26
N GLU A 400 6.68 12.55 -21.68
CA GLU A 400 5.22 12.67 -21.65
C GLU A 400 4.70 12.89 -20.21
N GLU A 401 5.37 12.31 -19.20
CA GLU A 401 4.97 12.44 -17.81
C GLU A 401 5.55 13.68 -17.09
N GLY A 402 6.80 14.05 -17.36
CA GLY A 402 7.50 15.19 -16.73
C GLY A 402 6.98 16.56 -17.17
N GLU A 403 6.24 16.63 -18.28
CA GLU A 403 5.54 17.84 -18.73
C GLU A 403 4.21 18.07 -17.96
N ARG A 404 3.74 17.11 -17.15
CA ARG A 404 2.54 17.29 -16.32
C ARG A 404 2.84 18.08 -15.05
N LYS A 405 2.14 19.21 -14.89
CA LYS A 405 2.21 20.05 -13.67
C LYS A 405 1.83 19.24 -12.44
N GLN A 406 2.67 19.29 -11.40
CA GLN A 406 2.31 18.76 -10.08
C GLN A 406 1.20 19.62 -9.46
N VAL A 407 0.05 19.02 -9.21
CA VAL A 407 -1.10 19.64 -8.56
C VAL A 407 -1.07 19.32 -7.06
N SER A 408 -1.34 20.31 -6.21
CA SER A 408 -1.17 20.21 -4.75
C SER A 408 -2.10 19.22 -4.04
N TRP A 409 -3.15 18.73 -4.69
CA TRP A 409 -4.14 17.81 -4.10
C TRP A 409 -3.98 16.35 -4.55
N LEU A 410 -2.97 16.05 -5.38
CA LEU A 410 -2.66 14.67 -5.79
C LEU A 410 -2.00 13.91 -4.63
N ALA A 411 -2.35 12.63 -4.48
CA ALA A 411 -1.66 11.74 -3.54
C ALA A 411 -0.19 11.50 -3.96
N GLU A 412 0.67 11.07 -3.03
CA GLU A 412 2.11 10.82 -3.32
C GLU A 412 2.33 9.73 -4.39
N ASP A 413 1.36 8.82 -4.56
CA ASP A 413 1.35 7.73 -5.52
C ASP A 413 0.35 7.95 -6.67
N GLU A 414 -0.09 9.19 -6.91
CA GLU A 414 -1.06 9.53 -7.96
C GLU A 414 -0.43 10.46 -9.00
N ALA A 415 -0.23 9.95 -10.21
CA ALA A 415 0.22 10.74 -11.35
C ALA A 415 -0.95 11.45 -12.07
N LEU A 416 -0.75 12.72 -12.44
CA LEU A 416 -1.62 13.45 -13.36
C LEU A 416 -1.30 13.04 -14.80
N LEU A 417 -2.30 12.62 -15.57
CA LEU A 417 -2.12 12.10 -16.93
C LEU A 417 -2.56 13.10 -18.00
N LEU A 418 -3.74 13.71 -17.80
CA LEU A 418 -4.24 14.77 -18.67
C LEU A 418 -4.75 15.93 -17.83
N TYR A 419 -4.54 17.12 -18.36
CA TYR A 419 -5.05 18.37 -17.82
C TYR A 419 -5.56 19.19 -18.99
N ASP A 420 -6.88 19.21 -19.14
CA ASP A 420 -7.53 19.90 -20.25
C ASP A 420 -8.53 20.93 -19.73
N ARG A 421 -8.69 21.97 -20.54
CA ARG A 421 -9.73 23.00 -20.40
C ARG A 421 -10.77 22.79 -21.47
N ARG A 422 -11.92 23.45 -21.30
CA ARG A 422 -12.91 23.57 -22.37
C ARG A 422 -12.28 24.20 -23.64
N HIS A 423 -12.68 23.73 -24.81
CA HIS A 423 -12.16 24.21 -26.10
C HIS A 423 -12.43 25.72 -26.29
N TRP A 424 -11.50 26.44 -26.92
CA TRP A 424 -11.54 27.92 -27.09
C TRP A 424 -12.81 28.41 -27.82
N PHE A 425 -13.47 27.57 -28.60
CA PHE A 425 -14.75 27.90 -29.23
C PHE A 425 -15.81 28.32 -28.20
N ILE A 426 -15.77 27.76 -26.99
CA ILE A 426 -16.65 28.19 -25.90
C ILE A 426 -16.35 29.62 -25.48
N LEU A 427 -15.08 30.04 -25.46
CA LEU A 427 -14.73 31.42 -25.15
C LEU A 427 -15.42 32.37 -26.14
N VAL A 428 -15.34 32.06 -27.44
CA VAL A 428 -16.04 32.86 -28.47
C VAL A 428 -17.53 32.90 -28.19
N ARG A 429 -18.15 31.74 -27.91
CA ARG A 429 -19.58 31.67 -27.58
C ARG A 429 -19.96 32.47 -26.33
N LYS A 430 -19.15 32.41 -25.27
CA LYS A 430 -19.34 33.16 -24.01
C LYS A 430 -19.11 34.67 -24.22
N LEU A 431 -18.34 35.08 -25.23
CA LEU A 431 -18.11 36.48 -25.60
C LEU A 431 -19.21 37.07 -26.50
N ILE A 432 -20.06 36.26 -27.15
CA ILE A 432 -21.11 36.74 -28.07
C ILE A 432 -21.99 37.85 -27.45
N PRO A 433 -22.53 37.73 -26.21
CA PRO A 433 -23.33 38.80 -25.62
C PRO A 433 -22.56 40.12 -25.49
N GLY A 434 -21.29 40.06 -25.09
CA GLY A 434 -20.40 41.22 -25.03
C GLY A 434 -20.13 41.82 -26.41
N LEU A 435 -19.93 40.97 -27.43
CA LEU A 435 -19.75 41.41 -28.82
C LEU A 435 -21.02 42.04 -29.41
N ILE A 436 -22.20 41.53 -29.09
CA ILE A 436 -23.49 42.13 -29.49
C ILE A 436 -23.65 43.50 -28.83
N LEU A 437 -23.38 43.61 -27.53
CA LEU A 437 -23.43 44.89 -26.82
C LEU A 437 -22.39 45.89 -27.36
N ALA A 438 -21.18 45.44 -27.70
CA ALA A 438 -20.16 46.25 -28.36
C ALA A 438 -20.58 46.66 -29.78
N GLY A 439 -21.28 45.81 -30.52
CA GLY A 439 -21.86 46.13 -31.83
C GLY A 439 -22.98 47.16 -31.73
N ILE A 440 -23.85 47.06 -30.73
CA ILE A 440 -24.87 48.07 -30.42
C ILE A 440 -24.20 49.40 -30.05
N LEU A 441 -23.18 49.37 -29.20
CA LEU A 441 -22.38 50.55 -28.87
C LEU A 441 -21.81 51.20 -30.14
N LEU A 442 -21.20 50.41 -31.03
CA LEU A 442 -20.64 50.91 -32.29
C LEU A 442 -21.73 51.55 -33.17
N LEU A 443 -22.90 50.92 -33.29
CA LEU A 443 -24.03 51.47 -34.04
C LEU A 443 -24.54 52.78 -33.43
N LEU A 444 -24.59 52.89 -32.10
CA LEU A 444 -24.97 54.12 -31.40
C LEU A 444 -23.96 55.25 -31.63
N LEU A 445 -22.66 54.94 -31.60
CA LEU A 445 -21.59 55.90 -31.89
C LEU A 445 -21.64 56.39 -33.35
N LEU A 446 -21.90 55.48 -34.30
CA LEU A 446 -22.06 55.83 -35.71
C LEU A 446 -23.32 56.65 -35.98
N ALA A 447 -24.42 56.38 -35.27
CA ALA A 447 -25.66 57.13 -35.36
C ALA A 447 -25.51 58.55 -34.79
N ASP A 448 -24.84 58.71 -33.65
CA ASP A 448 -24.51 60.01 -33.06
C ASP A 448 -23.66 60.85 -34.02
N TRP A 449 -22.65 60.23 -34.64
CA TRP A 449 -21.79 60.87 -35.65
C TRP A 449 -22.55 61.25 -36.93
N GLY A 450 -23.41 60.37 -37.44
CA GLY A 450 -24.03 60.50 -38.77
C GLY A 450 -25.37 61.24 -38.82
N LEU A 451 -26.17 61.20 -37.75
CA LEU A 451 -27.54 61.74 -37.73
C LEU A 451 -27.68 63.06 -36.96
N ALA A 452 -26.61 63.55 -36.33
CA ALA A 452 -26.59 64.82 -35.58
C ALA A 452 -27.78 64.98 -34.62
N LEU A 453 -28.09 63.92 -33.86
CA LEU A 453 -29.23 63.90 -32.94
C LEU A 453 -28.98 64.88 -31.78
N GLU A 454 -29.73 65.98 -31.72
CA GLU A 454 -29.59 67.04 -30.69
C GLU A 454 -30.06 66.63 -29.27
N SER A 455 -29.96 65.35 -28.88
CA SER A 455 -30.35 64.86 -27.56
C SER A 455 -29.13 64.34 -26.76
N PRO A 456 -28.36 65.20 -26.08
CA PRO A 456 -27.07 64.82 -25.49
C PRO A 456 -27.20 63.85 -24.31
N GLY A 457 -28.26 63.94 -23.51
CA GLY A 457 -28.34 63.22 -22.24
C GLY A 457 -28.58 61.71 -22.37
N LEU A 458 -29.59 61.32 -23.15
CA LEU A 458 -30.03 59.92 -23.24
C LEU A 458 -29.03 59.07 -24.05
N LEU A 459 -28.50 59.61 -25.15
CA LEU A 459 -27.51 58.93 -25.99
C LEU A 459 -26.18 58.70 -25.25
N VAL A 460 -25.73 59.65 -24.43
CA VAL A 460 -24.55 59.49 -23.58
C VAL A 460 -24.76 58.39 -22.54
N VAL A 461 -25.91 58.35 -21.86
CA VAL A 461 -26.20 57.28 -20.89
C VAL A 461 -26.28 55.91 -21.57
N LEU A 462 -26.87 55.81 -22.76
CA LEU A 462 -26.95 54.55 -23.52
C LEU A 462 -25.60 54.08 -24.06
N THR A 463 -24.75 54.99 -24.54
CA THR A 463 -23.39 54.65 -25.03
C THR A 463 -22.49 54.22 -23.89
N TRP A 464 -22.39 54.99 -22.81
CA TRP A 464 -21.59 54.58 -21.64
C TRP A 464 -22.16 53.34 -20.95
N GLY A 465 -23.49 53.24 -20.84
CA GLY A 465 -24.17 52.07 -20.27
C GLY A 465 -23.94 50.80 -21.08
N SER A 466 -24.07 50.85 -22.41
CA SER A 466 -23.80 49.71 -23.28
C SER A 466 -22.31 49.32 -23.30
N GLY A 467 -21.39 50.29 -23.24
CA GLY A 467 -19.96 50.02 -23.12
C GLY A 467 -19.57 49.33 -21.81
N ILE A 468 -20.09 49.79 -20.67
CA ILE A 468 -19.86 49.16 -19.36
C ILE A 468 -20.44 47.75 -19.34
N LEU A 469 -21.67 47.56 -19.86
CA LEU A 469 -22.29 46.23 -19.94
C LEU A 469 -21.53 45.29 -20.87
N ALA A 470 -21.02 45.78 -22.01
CA ALA A 470 -20.19 44.99 -22.92
C ALA A 470 -18.88 44.54 -22.25
N LEU A 471 -18.22 45.44 -21.51
CA LEU A 471 -17.01 45.12 -20.75
C LEU A 471 -17.27 44.11 -19.62
N LEU A 472 -18.33 44.30 -18.84
CA LEU A 472 -18.70 43.37 -17.77
C LEU A 472 -19.09 41.99 -18.33
N ALA A 473 -19.86 41.93 -19.41
CA ALA A 473 -20.23 40.69 -20.07
C ALA A 473 -19.01 39.98 -20.67
N GLY A 474 -18.11 40.72 -21.31
CA GLY A 474 -16.86 40.18 -21.87
C GLY A 474 -15.92 39.65 -20.78
N LEU A 475 -15.74 40.41 -19.70
CA LEU A 475 -14.93 40.01 -18.54
C LEU A 475 -15.54 38.78 -17.86
N TRP A 476 -16.86 38.73 -17.68
CA TRP A 476 -17.55 37.58 -17.14
C TRP A 476 -17.33 36.33 -18.01
N GLY A 477 -17.55 36.43 -19.32
CA GLY A 477 -17.34 35.32 -20.25
C GLY A 477 -15.88 34.83 -20.30
N TRP A 478 -14.92 35.74 -20.17
CA TRP A 478 -13.50 35.42 -20.08
C TRP A 478 -13.16 34.69 -18.77
N LEU A 479 -13.60 35.22 -17.62
CA LEU A 479 -13.38 34.60 -16.31
C LEU A 479 -14.02 33.22 -16.23
N ASP A 480 -15.25 33.08 -16.72
CA ASP A 480 -15.99 31.82 -16.75
C ASP A 480 -15.37 30.79 -17.72
N TYR A 481 -14.59 31.21 -18.73
CA TYR A 481 -13.85 30.29 -19.59
C TYR A 481 -12.54 29.80 -18.96
N TRP A 482 -11.83 30.68 -18.24
CA TRP A 482 -10.46 30.42 -17.79
C TRP A 482 -10.33 29.40 -16.66
N ASN A 483 -11.44 29.02 -16.02
CA ASN A 483 -11.43 28.38 -14.72
C ASN A 483 -12.09 26.99 -14.67
N ASP A 484 -12.58 26.46 -15.79
CA ASP A 484 -13.14 25.11 -15.87
C ASP A 484 -12.08 24.10 -16.34
N PHE A 485 -11.91 23.02 -15.58
CA PHE A 485 -10.86 22.03 -15.79
C PHE A 485 -11.37 20.60 -15.69
N LEU A 486 -10.81 19.74 -16.54
CA LEU A 486 -10.86 18.30 -16.37
C LEU A 486 -9.45 17.76 -16.14
N PHE A 487 -9.30 17.02 -15.06
CA PHE A 487 -8.09 16.28 -14.73
C PHE A 487 -8.35 14.79 -14.90
N VAL A 488 -7.47 14.12 -15.63
CA VAL A 488 -7.39 12.65 -15.65
C VAL A 488 -6.13 12.26 -14.91
N THR A 489 -6.27 11.42 -13.90
CA THR A 489 -5.16 10.90 -13.10
C THR A 489 -5.04 9.38 -13.29
N SER A 490 -3.97 8.79 -12.78
CA SER A 490 -3.75 7.33 -12.72
C SER A 490 -4.79 6.57 -11.88
N LYS A 491 -5.57 7.26 -11.03
CA LYS A 491 -6.55 6.64 -10.13
C LYS A 491 -8.00 7.07 -10.37
N ARG A 492 -8.22 8.30 -10.85
CA ARG A 492 -9.54 8.93 -10.95
C ARG A 492 -9.62 10.00 -12.04
N VAL A 493 -10.85 10.38 -12.38
CA VAL A 493 -11.17 11.56 -13.18
C VAL A 493 -11.79 12.61 -12.27
N VAL A 494 -11.34 13.86 -12.40
CA VAL A 494 -11.80 14.99 -11.61
C VAL A 494 -12.28 16.08 -12.56
N GLN A 495 -13.54 16.45 -12.42
CA GLN A 495 -14.10 17.65 -13.04
C GLN A 495 -14.14 18.75 -11.99
N GLN A 496 -13.52 19.88 -12.28
CA GLN A 496 -13.51 21.05 -11.41
C GLN A 496 -14.08 22.24 -12.18
N ASP A 497 -15.25 22.70 -11.75
CA ASP A 497 -15.86 23.92 -12.24
C ASP A 497 -15.61 25.01 -11.20
N LYS A 498 -14.96 26.11 -11.61
CA LYS A 498 -14.55 27.16 -10.69
C LYS A 498 -14.92 28.52 -11.26
N VAL A 499 -15.58 29.35 -10.48
CA VAL A 499 -15.72 30.77 -10.78
C VAL A 499 -14.99 31.53 -9.68
N ILE A 500 -13.85 32.15 -10.02
CA ILE A 500 -12.98 32.83 -9.04
C ILE A 500 -13.83 33.83 -8.24
N PHE A 501 -13.77 33.73 -6.91
CA PHE A 501 -14.53 34.53 -5.94
C PHE A 501 -16.03 34.24 -5.83
N PHE A 502 -16.61 33.30 -6.58
CA PHE A 502 -18.05 33.02 -6.51
C PHE A 502 -18.37 31.61 -6.05
N ASN A 503 -17.96 30.60 -6.82
CA ASN A 503 -18.26 29.22 -6.50
C ASN A 503 -17.13 28.28 -6.91
N GLU A 504 -17.12 27.11 -6.29
CA GLU A 504 -16.20 26.03 -6.62
C GLU A 504 -16.95 24.70 -6.44
N THR A 505 -17.05 23.93 -7.51
CA THR A 505 -17.66 22.60 -7.50
C THR A 505 -16.65 21.60 -8.02
N ARG A 506 -16.47 20.50 -7.29
CA ARG A 506 -15.58 19.40 -7.71
C ARG A 506 -16.35 18.09 -7.69
N ARG A 507 -16.33 17.40 -8.82
CA ARG A 507 -16.90 16.05 -9.01
C ARG A 507 -15.79 15.09 -9.38
N GLU A 508 -15.82 13.88 -8.82
CA GLU A 508 -14.72 12.95 -8.96
C GLU A 508 -15.22 11.51 -9.09
N ALA A 509 -14.70 10.76 -10.06
CA ALA A 509 -14.97 9.33 -10.19
C ALA A 509 -13.68 8.52 -10.23
N SER A 510 -13.60 7.45 -9.44
CA SER A 510 -12.49 6.51 -9.53
C SER A 510 -12.51 5.78 -10.89
N LEU A 511 -11.34 5.53 -11.48
CA LEU A 511 -11.23 4.84 -12.78
C LEU A 511 -11.91 3.46 -12.79
N HIS A 512 -11.84 2.74 -11.66
CA HIS A 512 -12.51 1.44 -11.52
C HIS A 512 -14.04 1.51 -11.55
N GLN A 513 -14.64 2.66 -11.17
CA GLN A 513 -16.09 2.86 -11.18
C GLN A 513 -16.61 3.26 -12.56
N ILE A 514 -15.72 3.58 -13.51
CA ILE A 514 -16.08 3.92 -14.88
C ILE A 514 -16.50 2.64 -15.60
N GLN A 515 -17.73 2.61 -16.07
CA GLN A 515 -18.27 1.49 -16.83
C GLN A 515 -18.03 1.68 -18.32
N ASN A 516 -18.27 2.89 -18.82
CA ASN A 516 -18.20 3.20 -20.24
C ASN A 516 -17.84 4.67 -20.47
N ILE A 517 -17.16 4.95 -21.57
CA ILE A 517 -16.77 6.30 -22.01
C ILE A 517 -17.31 6.52 -23.41
N THR A 518 -18.29 7.41 -23.54
CA THR A 518 -18.90 7.76 -24.82
C THR A 518 -18.41 9.13 -25.27
N VAL A 519 -17.88 9.21 -26.49
CA VAL A 519 -17.51 10.49 -27.13
C VAL A 519 -18.61 10.89 -28.09
N ARG A 520 -19.09 12.13 -27.98
CA ARG A 520 -20.06 12.73 -28.90
C ARG A 520 -19.44 13.95 -29.59
N SER A 521 -19.38 13.96 -30.91
CA SER A 521 -18.91 15.12 -31.66
C SER A 521 -19.93 15.50 -32.74
N GLY A 522 -20.27 16.79 -32.80
CA GLY A 522 -21.10 17.36 -33.86
C GLY A 522 -20.28 17.70 -35.12
N LEU A 523 -20.95 18.23 -36.16
CA LEU A 523 -20.30 18.66 -37.41
C LEU A 523 -19.13 19.62 -37.17
N PHE A 524 -19.34 20.68 -36.40
CA PHE A 524 -18.29 21.64 -36.03
C PHE A 524 -17.25 21.04 -35.08
N GLY A 525 -17.63 20.08 -34.23
CA GLY A 525 -16.72 19.38 -33.34
C GLY A 525 -15.69 18.55 -34.11
N ASN A 526 -16.10 17.90 -35.19
CA ASN A 526 -15.20 17.13 -36.05
C ASN A 526 -14.23 18.04 -36.85
N ILE A 527 -14.66 19.24 -37.23
CA ILE A 527 -13.82 20.19 -37.97
C ILE A 527 -12.79 20.86 -37.04
N PHE A 528 -13.22 21.31 -35.86
CA PHE A 528 -12.37 22.07 -34.93
C PHE A 528 -11.70 21.19 -33.86
N GLY A 529 -11.93 19.88 -33.84
CA GLY A 529 -11.28 18.94 -32.93
C GLY A 529 -11.80 18.98 -31.49
N TYR A 530 -13.11 19.21 -31.29
CA TYR A 530 -13.74 19.19 -29.96
C TYR A 530 -14.95 18.24 -29.91
N GLY A 531 -15.29 17.77 -28.72
CA GLY A 531 -16.51 16.98 -28.49
C GLY A 531 -16.79 16.76 -27.01
N ASP A 532 -17.94 16.15 -26.71
CA ASP A 532 -18.37 15.90 -25.35
C ASP A 532 -17.95 14.48 -24.94
N VAL A 533 -17.30 14.37 -23.78
CA VAL A 533 -16.90 13.09 -23.18
C VAL A 533 -17.88 12.78 -22.05
N VAL A 534 -18.69 11.75 -22.25
CA VAL A 534 -19.66 11.26 -21.27
C VAL A 534 -19.10 10.01 -20.61
N ILE A 535 -18.69 10.15 -19.35
CA ILE A 535 -18.15 9.08 -18.50
C ILE A 535 -19.30 8.53 -17.67
N GLN A 536 -19.69 7.29 -17.97
CA GLN A 536 -20.73 6.59 -17.22
C GLN A 536 -20.09 5.88 -16.03
N THR A 537 -20.52 6.25 -14.83
CA THR A 537 -20.05 5.67 -13.58
C THR A 537 -21.06 4.66 -13.04
N ALA A 538 -20.65 3.79 -12.12
CA ALA A 538 -21.55 2.86 -11.45
C ALA A 538 -22.56 3.53 -10.48
N SER A 539 -22.51 4.86 -10.34
CA SER A 539 -23.33 5.61 -9.40
C SER A 539 -24.74 5.88 -9.94
N LYS A 540 -25.77 5.79 -9.07
CA LYS A 540 -27.17 6.10 -9.46
C LYS A 540 -27.40 7.57 -9.88
N GLN A 541 -26.50 8.49 -9.52
CA GLN A 541 -26.67 9.94 -9.69
C GLN A 541 -25.96 10.56 -10.88
N GLY A 542 -25.38 9.75 -11.76
CA GLY A 542 -25.22 10.14 -13.15
C GLY A 542 -23.79 10.18 -13.68
N ASN A 543 -23.75 10.56 -14.95
CA ASN A 543 -22.57 10.55 -15.79
C ASN A 543 -21.76 11.83 -15.52
N ILE A 544 -20.43 11.71 -15.46
CA ILE A 544 -19.56 12.89 -15.56
C ILE A 544 -19.54 13.28 -17.03
N VAL A 545 -20.07 14.45 -17.33
CA VAL A 545 -20.12 15.00 -18.69
C VAL A 545 -19.13 16.14 -18.75
N PHE A 546 -18.07 15.97 -19.54
CA PHE A 546 -17.16 17.04 -19.89
C PHE A 546 -17.47 17.49 -21.31
N ASP A 547 -18.12 18.63 -21.43
CA ASP A 547 -18.57 19.18 -22.70
C ASP A 547 -17.46 19.99 -23.39
N TYR A 548 -17.38 19.88 -24.72
CA TYR A 548 -16.39 20.54 -25.57
C TYR A 548 -14.93 20.29 -25.14
N ALA A 549 -14.62 19.04 -24.79
CA ALA A 549 -13.27 18.58 -24.56
C ALA A 549 -12.42 18.77 -25.83
N PRO A 550 -11.21 19.35 -25.73
CA PRO A 550 -10.26 19.37 -26.84
C PRO A 550 -9.77 17.94 -27.09
N SER A 551 -9.73 17.52 -28.35
CA SER A 551 -9.24 16.20 -28.75
C SER A 551 -9.83 15.03 -27.92
N PRO A 552 -11.17 14.85 -27.89
CA PRO A 552 -11.83 13.88 -27.01
C PRO A 552 -11.39 12.44 -27.24
N ALA A 553 -10.88 12.12 -28.44
CA ALA A 553 -10.29 10.81 -28.75
C ALA A 553 -9.06 10.50 -27.87
N ILE A 554 -8.15 11.46 -27.70
CA ILE A 554 -6.93 11.29 -26.89
C ILE A 554 -7.30 11.07 -25.42
N MET A 555 -8.28 11.84 -24.92
CA MET A 555 -8.79 11.70 -23.57
C MET A 555 -9.42 10.33 -23.32
N ARG A 556 -10.26 9.88 -24.25
CA ARG A 556 -10.87 8.55 -24.23
C ARG A 556 -9.82 7.45 -24.22
N ASP A 557 -8.83 7.52 -25.11
CA ASP A 557 -7.77 6.51 -25.25
C ASP A 557 -6.88 6.46 -24.00
N THR A 558 -6.57 7.61 -23.41
CA THR A 558 -5.80 7.69 -22.15
C THR A 558 -6.56 7.04 -20.99
N LEU A 559 -7.86 7.34 -20.85
CA LEU A 559 -8.70 6.73 -19.83
C LEU A 559 -8.82 5.21 -20.03
N PHE A 560 -9.08 4.75 -21.25
CA PHE A 560 -9.14 3.31 -21.55
C PHE A 560 -7.81 2.61 -21.26
N GLY A 561 -6.68 3.23 -21.63
CA GLY A 561 -5.36 2.69 -21.35
C GLY A 561 -5.11 2.49 -19.85
N GLN A 562 -5.50 3.46 -19.03
CA GLN A 562 -5.36 3.37 -17.57
C GLN A 562 -6.30 2.36 -16.94
N MET A 563 -7.56 2.31 -17.38
CA MET A 563 -8.50 1.27 -16.93
C MET A 563 -8.00 -0.13 -17.26
N GLN A 564 -7.41 -0.32 -18.44
CA GLN A 564 -6.83 -1.59 -18.85
C GLN A 564 -5.61 -1.96 -17.99
N LEU A 565 -4.72 -1.00 -17.73
CA LEU A 565 -3.56 -1.19 -16.86
C LEU A 565 -3.97 -1.60 -15.43
N GLN A 566 -4.97 -0.94 -14.84
CA GLN A 566 -5.51 -1.33 -13.54
C GLN A 566 -6.09 -2.76 -13.54
N ARG A 567 -6.85 -3.13 -14.58
CA ARG A 567 -7.40 -4.49 -14.71
C ARG A 567 -6.30 -5.54 -14.84
N ASN A 568 -5.25 -5.27 -15.61
CA ASN A 568 -4.12 -6.18 -15.78
C ASN A 568 -3.37 -6.39 -14.46
N ASN A 569 -3.15 -5.33 -13.67
CA ASN A 569 -2.53 -5.42 -12.34
C ASN A 569 -3.31 -6.36 -11.42
N LEU A 570 -4.64 -6.22 -11.37
CA LEU A 570 -5.51 -7.08 -10.54
C LEU A 570 -5.46 -8.54 -10.99
N GLN A 571 -5.48 -8.79 -12.30
CA GLN A 571 -5.34 -10.14 -12.86
C GLN A 571 -4.00 -10.74 -12.50
N ALA A 572 -2.93 -9.95 -12.55
CA ALA A 572 -1.59 -10.41 -12.26
C ALA A 572 -1.38 -10.77 -10.79
N GLN A 573 -1.81 -9.90 -9.88
CA GLN A 573 -1.83 -10.19 -8.44
C GLN A 573 -2.63 -11.47 -8.14
N THR A 574 -3.78 -11.66 -8.80
CA THR A 574 -4.58 -12.87 -8.63
C THR A 574 -3.79 -14.12 -9.07
N LYS A 575 -3.13 -14.08 -10.22
CA LYS A 575 -2.30 -15.20 -10.71
C LYS A 575 -1.12 -15.51 -9.80
N MET A 576 -0.41 -14.48 -9.32
CA MET A 576 0.71 -14.64 -8.38
C MET A 576 0.24 -15.25 -7.06
N ASN A 577 -0.87 -14.77 -6.49
CA ASN A 577 -1.45 -15.33 -5.26
C ASN A 577 -1.87 -16.80 -5.43
N ILE A 578 -2.41 -17.18 -6.59
CA ILE A 578 -2.75 -18.57 -6.89
C ILE A 578 -1.49 -19.43 -6.94
N GLN A 579 -0.45 -18.95 -7.64
CA GLN A 579 0.82 -19.65 -7.72
C GLN A 579 1.43 -19.86 -6.33
N GLU A 580 1.54 -18.81 -5.52
CA GLU A 580 2.11 -18.91 -4.16
C GLU A 580 1.37 -19.93 -3.28
N ARG A 581 0.05 -20.03 -3.39
CA ARG A 581 -0.76 -21.00 -2.63
C ARG A 581 -0.57 -22.42 -3.12
N LEU A 582 -0.48 -22.64 -4.43
CA LEU A 582 -0.14 -23.94 -4.99
C LEU A 582 1.26 -24.36 -4.57
N GLU A 583 2.24 -23.45 -4.63
CA GLU A 583 3.60 -23.71 -4.15
C GLU A 583 3.62 -24.04 -2.64
N ALA A 584 2.80 -23.36 -1.82
CA ALA A 584 2.64 -23.65 -0.39
C ALA A 584 2.11 -25.06 -0.12
N ARG A 585 1.05 -25.48 -0.83
CA ARG A 585 0.47 -26.82 -0.67
C ARG A 585 1.43 -27.93 -1.13
N LEU A 586 2.26 -27.63 -2.13
CA LEU A 586 3.30 -28.54 -2.62
C LEU A 586 4.58 -28.52 -1.76
N GLY A 587 4.66 -27.71 -0.70
CA GLY A 587 5.86 -27.60 0.15
C GLY A 587 7.06 -26.96 -0.57
N ILE A 588 6.81 -26.27 -1.69
CA ILE A 588 7.83 -25.62 -2.52
C ILE A 588 7.67 -24.10 -2.59
N LYS A 589 6.88 -23.50 -1.69
CA LYS A 589 6.74 -22.04 -1.56
C LYS A 589 8.10 -21.36 -1.52
N LEU A 590 8.27 -20.38 -2.40
CA LEU A 590 9.40 -19.46 -2.36
C LEU A 590 8.93 -18.15 -1.74
N ILE A 591 9.60 -17.68 -0.69
CA ILE A 591 9.29 -16.38 -0.08
C ILE A 591 10.38 -15.40 -0.50
N MET A 592 9.99 -14.45 -1.35
CA MET A 592 10.87 -13.38 -1.79
C MET A 592 10.86 -12.23 -0.78
N PRO A 593 11.98 -11.51 -0.63
CA PRO A 593 11.98 -10.26 0.11
C PRO A 593 11.20 -9.18 -0.66
N ASP A 594 10.31 -8.48 0.03
CA ASP A 594 9.52 -7.38 -0.55
C ASP A 594 10.42 -6.19 -0.88
N ARG A 595 10.92 -5.51 0.16
CA ARG A 595 11.74 -4.29 0.09
C ARG A 595 12.87 -4.33 1.11
N VAL A 596 13.96 -3.63 0.82
CA VAL A 596 15.11 -3.50 1.71
C VAL A 596 14.81 -2.51 2.82
N LEU A 597 14.18 -1.37 2.51
CA LEU A 597 13.85 -0.37 3.52
C LEU A 597 12.43 -0.58 4.05
N VAL A 598 12.31 -0.84 5.35
CA VAL A 598 11.03 -0.86 6.05
C VAL A 598 10.64 0.58 6.39
N SER A 599 9.52 1.06 5.86
CA SER A 599 8.99 2.39 6.19
C SER A 599 8.43 2.38 7.62
N VAL A 600 9.20 2.93 8.57
CA VAL A 600 8.60 3.45 9.80
C VAL A 600 7.75 4.65 9.35
N SER A 601 6.43 4.57 9.50
CA SER A 601 5.53 5.70 9.20
C SER A 601 5.89 6.89 10.10
N LYS A 602 6.79 7.76 9.63
CA LYS A 602 6.96 9.09 10.20
C LYS A 602 5.86 9.95 9.58
N GLY A 603 5.02 10.49 10.47
CA GLY A 603 3.96 11.43 10.11
C GLY A 603 4.47 12.52 9.19
N GLY A 604 3.59 12.93 8.26
CA GLY A 604 3.89 13.85 7.18
C GLY A 604 4.66 15.07 7.65
N VAL A 605 5.77 15.34 6.96
CA VAL A 605 6.51 16.59 7.12
C VAL A 605 5.74 17.66 6.36
N ASP A 606 4.96 18.46 7.08
CA ASP A 606 4.33 19.66 6.52
C ASP A 606 5.40 20.65 6.05
N ARG A 607 5.27 21.10 4.80
CA ARG A 607 6.13 22.14 4.22
C ARG A 607 5.90 23.48 4.95
N PRO A 608 6.94 24.28 5.21
CA PRO A 608 6.80 25.53 5.95
C PRO A 608 5.92 26.53 5.17
N ALA A 609 4.72 26.79 5.69
CA ALA A 609 3.83 27.80 5.13
C ALA A 609 4.29 29.24 5.42
N GLY A 610 4.00 30.15 4.49
CA GLY A 610 4.34 31.58 4.56
C GLY A 610 3.65 32.36 5.69
N PHE A 611 4.15 33.58 5.93
CA PHE A 611 3.78 34.47 7.05
C PHE A 611 2.27 34.70 7.21
N TRP A 612 1.54 35.00 6.12
CA TRP A 612 0.09 35.20 6.15
C TRP A 612 -0.70 33.93 6.52
N LYS A 613 -0.22 32.73 6.16
CA LYS A 613 -0.81 31.45 6.57
C LYS A 613 -0.61 31.17 8.06
N ARG A 614 0.49 31.63 8.67
CA ARG A 614 0.74 31.48 10.12
C ARG A 614 -0.12 32.42 10.97
N TRP A 615 -0.38 33.64 10.49
CA TRP A 615 -1.27 34.59 11.18
C TRP A 615 -2.71 34.08 11.21
N TRP A 616 -3.22 33.61 10.07
CA TRP A 616 -4.53 32.94 9.99
C TRP A 616 -4.57 31.60 10.73
N ALA A 617 -3.48 30.81 10.75
CA ALA A 617 -3.42 29.58 11.55
C ALA A 617 -3.51 29.84 13.06
N ARG A 618 -2.92 30.95 13.55
CA ARG A 618 -3.03 31.37 14.97
C ARG A 618 -4.40 31.93 15.33
N LEU A 619 -5.07 32.63 14.41
CA LEU A 619 -6.48 33.02 14.58
C LEU A 619 -7.40 31.79 14.53
N ARG A 620 -7.10 30.83 13.65
CA ARG A 620 -7.81 29.54 13.49
C ARG A 620 -7.69 28.65 14.73
N THR A 621 -6.56 28.67 15.42
CA THR A 621 -6.38 27.95 16.70
C THR A 621 -7.14 28.59 17.87
N LEU A 622 -7.56 29.86 17.76
CA LEU A 622 -8.32 30.56 18.80
C LEU A 622 -9.83 30.33 18.71
N PHE A 623 -10.36 30.00 17.51
CA PHE A 623 -11.80 29.94 17.23
C PHE A 623 -12.29 28.66 16.51
N SER A 624 -11.41 27.68 16.26
CA SER A 624 -11.82 26.32 15.85
C SER A 624 -12.00 25.47 17.10
N PRO A 625 -13.19 24.89 17.38
CA PRO A 625 -13.19 23.59 18.03
C PRO A 625 -12.41 22.67 17.08
N ILE A 626 -11.38 22.07 17.63
CA ILE A 626 -10.49 21.09 17.03
C ILE A 626 -11.31 20.09 16.18
N PRO A 627 -10.95 19.74 14.92
CA PRO A 627 -11.25 18.39 14.46
C PRO A 627 -10.51 17.50 15.45
N SER A 628 -11.23 16.85 16.39
CA SER A 628 -10.60 15.92 17.32
C SER A 628 -10.12 14.72 16.51
N GLN A 629 -8.99 14.87 15.83
CA GLN A 629 -8.04 13.80 15.65
C GLN A 629 -7.61 13.44 17.07
N TRP A 630 -8.34 12.53 17.67
CA TRP A 630 -7.78 11.71 18.73
C TRP A 630 -6.67 10.92 18.05
N GLU A 631 -5.44 11.44 18.09
CA GLU A 631 -4.23 10.74 17.66
C GLU A 631 -4.26 9.33 18.28
N GLY A 632 -4.59 8.34 17.46
CA GLY A 632 -4.71 6.93 17.86
C GLY A 632 -6.08 6.27 17.72
N THR A 633 -7.19 6.98 17.40
CA THR A 633 -8.50 6.31 17.21
C THR A 633 -8.99 6.32 15.76
N ALA A 634 -9.68 5.24 15.38
CA ALA A 634 -10.28 4.96 14.08
C ALA A 634 -11.38 5.95 13.62
N LYS A 635 -11.56 7.10 14.27
CA LYS A 635 -12.72 7.98 14.13
C LYS A 635 -12.31 9.44 13.94
N VAL A 636 -12.78 10.08 12.87
CA VAL A 636 -12.64 11.53 12.60
C VAL A 636 -14.02 12.17 12.70
N VAL A 637 -14.08 13.37 13.30
CA VAL A 637 -15.34 14.11 13.51
C VAL A 637 -15.20 15.52 12.92
N TRP A 638 -16.19 15.93 12.14
CA TRP A 638 -16.36 17.28 11.61
C TRP A 638 -17.63 17.93 12.16
N ARG A 639 -17.66 19.27 12.11
CA ARG A 639 -18.76 20.12 12.58
C ARG A 639 -19.01 21.26 11.62
N GLU A 640 -20.18 21.89 11.72
CA GLU A 640 -20.51 23.11 10.99
C GLU A 640 -19.49 24.24 11.26
N HIS A 641 -19.17 25.04 10.24
CA HIS A 641 -18.24 26.16 10.35
C HIS A 641 -18.73 27.27 11.32
N TRP A 642 -17.85 27.79 12.18
CA TRP A 642 -18.19 28.78 13.22
C TRP A 642 -18.82 30.09 12.69
N LEU A 643 -18.54 30.48 11.44
CA LEU A 643 -19.18 31.66 10.82
C LEU A 643 -20.70 31.53 10.74
N ILE A 644 -21.22 30.31 10.68
CA ILE A 644 -22.66 30.03 10.68
C ILE A 644 -23.23 30.29 12.07
N LEU A 645 -22.51 29.88 13.11
CA LEU A 645 -22.85 30.23 14.49
C LEU A 645 -22.84 31.76 14.67
N ALA A 646 -21.79 32.44 14.19
CA ALA A 646 -21.69 33.89 14.28
C ALA A 646 -22.82 34.62 13.53
N SER A 647 -23.20 34.14 12.34
CA SER A 647 -24.29 34.75 11.56
C SER A 647 -25.66 34.49 12.18
N LYS A 648 -25.93 33.29 12.71
CA LYS A 648 -27.18 32.97 13.44
C LYS A 648 -27.27 33.72 14.78
N LEU A 649 -26.14 33.94 15.47
CA LEU A 649 -26.08 34.67 16.75
C LEU A 649 -26.18 36.19 16.60
N LEU A 650 -26.02 36.76 15.40
CA LEU A 650 -26.04 38.21 15.21
C LEU A 650 -27.38 38.83 15.64
N THR A 651 -28.51 38.19 15.28
CA THR A 651 -29.85 38.66 15.65
C THR A 651 -30.08 38.68 17.17
N PRO A 652 -29.88 37.57 17.93
CA PRO A 652 -30.04 37.61 19.39
C PRO A 652 -29.01 38.52 20.07
N ILE A 653 -27.79 38.65 19.56
CA ILE A 653 -26.80 39.59 20.11
C ILE A 653 -27.27 41.04 19.92
N VAL A 654 -27.79 41.40 18.75
CA VAL A 654 -28.30 42.77 18.50
C VAL A 654 -29.51 43.07 19.38
N LEU A 655 -30.45 42.13 19.54
CA LEU A 655 -31.59 42.28 20.45
C LEU A 655 -31.17 42.36 21.91
N LEU A 656 -30.17 41.58 22.32
CA LEU A 656 -29.58 41.65 23.65
C LEU A 656 -28.90 43.01 23.88
N LEU A 657 -28.11 43.50 22.93
CA LEU A 657 -27.48 44.82 23.03
C LEU A 657 -28.53 45.95 23.08
N LEU A 658 -29.58 45.87 22.26
CA LEU A 658 -30.66 46.85 22.26
C LEU A 658 -31.42 46.86 23.60
N SER A 659 -31.71 45.68 24.16
CA SER A 659 -32.33 45.58 25.49
C SER A 659 -31.42 46.09 26.61
N VAL A 660 -30.11 45.83 26.54
CA VAL A 660 -29.12 46.36 27.50
C VAL A 660 -29.02 47.89 27.40
N VAL A 661 -29.02 48.46 26.18
CA VAL A 661 -28.99 49.92 25.98
C VAL A 661 -30.26 50.58 26.54
N VAL A 662 -31.44 49.98 26.31
CA VAL A 662 -32.70 50.46 26.87
C VAL A 662 -32.68 50.41 28.41
N GLY A 663 -32.24 49.29 28.99
CA GLY A 663 -32.12 49.14 30.45
C GLY A 663 -31.09 50.11 31.07
N LEU A 664 -29.97 50.35 30.40
CA LEU A 664 -28.94 51.29 30.86
C LEU A 664 -29.42 52.75 30.77
N GLY A 665 -30.14 53.11 29.71
CA GLY A 665 -30.73 54.45 29.55
C GLY A 665 -31.77 54.77 30.61
N GLY A 666 -32.57 53.77 31.00
CA GLY A 666 -33.48 53.82 32.15
C GLY A 666 -32.74 53.99 33.48
N PHE A 667 -31.73 53.16 33.74
CA PHE A 667 -30.90 53.22 34.95
C PHE A 667 -30.15 54.55 35.13
N LEU A 668 -29.62 55.11 34.05
CA LEU A 668 -28.93 56.41 34.05
C LEU A 668 -29.90 57.60 34.17
N GLY A 669 -31.22 57.35 34.18
CA GLY A 669 -32.22 58.39 34.40
C GLY A 669 -32.34 59.37 33.23
N VAL A 670 -32.07 58.95 31.99
CA VAL A 670 -32.12 59.83 30.80
C VAL A 670 -33.57 60.18 30.43
N VAL A 671 -34.56 59.44 30.92
CA VAL A 671 -35.99 59.58 30.59
C VAL A 671 -36.82 59.83 31.86
N GLN A 672 -36.70 61.02 32.46
CA GLN A 672 -37.36 61.32 33.76
C GLN A 672 -38.83 61.78 33.64
N GLU A 673 -39.31 62.16 32.44
CA GLU A 673 -40.63 62.79 32.30
C GLU A 673 -41.80 61.80 32.06
N ILE A 674 -41.56 60.49 31.92
CA ILE A 674 -42.59 59.50 31.57
C ILE A 674 -42.53 58.26 32.51
N ALA A 675 -42.74 58.47 33.81
CA ALA A 675 -42.52 57.45 34.85
C ALA A 675 -43.28 56.11 34.64
N GLY A 676 -44.52 56.15 34.11
CA GLY A 676 -45.33 54.94 33.92
C GLY A 676 -44.97 54.13 32.67
N ALA A 677 -44.57 54.79 31.58
CA ALA A 677 -44.24 54.11 30.32
C ALA A 677 -42.81 53.54 30.33
N VAL A 678 -41.88 54.19 31.05
CA VAL A 678 -40.48 53.76 31.15
C VAL A 678 -40.37 52.37 31.80
N VAL A 679 -41.11 52.11 32.89
CA VAL A 679 -41.10 50.80 33.57
C VAL A 679 -41.63 49.68 32.66
N ALA A 680 -42.68 49.94 31.89
CA ALA A 680 -43.23 48.95 30.95
C ALA A 680 -42.24 48.62 29.81
N VAL A 681 -41.52 49.62 29.30
CA VAL A 681 -40.49 49.46 28.27
C VAL A 681 -39.28 48.71 28.81
N GLU A 682 -38.85 48.97 30.05
CA GLU A 682 -37.76 48.26 30.72
C GLU A 682 -38.10 46.78 30.99
N LEU A 683 -39.33 46.49 31.42
CA LEU A 683 -39.80 45.12 31.60
C LEU A 683 -39.84 44.35 30.27
N LEU A 684 -40.38 44.99 29.22
CA LEU A 684 -40.38 44.42 27.87
C LEU A 684 -38.96 44.17 27.37
N ALA A 685 -38.05 45.13 27.53
CA ALA A 685 -36.65 44.99 27.15
C ALA A 685 -35.97 43.84 27.92
N SER A 686 -36.25 43.69 29.21
CA SER A 686 -35.71 42.59 30.04
C SER A 686 -36.21 41.22 29.57
N VAL A 687 -37.50 41.10 29.25
CA VAL A 687 -38.07 39.86 28.68
C VAL A 687 -37.44 39.55 27.32
N VAL A 688 -37.29 40.55 26.45
CA VAL A 688 -36.60 40.41 25.16
C VAL A 688 -35.15 39.98 25.35
N GLY A 689 -34.44 40.54 26.33
CA GLY A 689 -33.07 40.17 26.68
C GLY A 689 -32.96 38.70 27.13
N LEU A 690 -33.87 38.24 28.00
CA LEU A 690 -33.93 36.83 28.45
C LEU A 690 -34.25 35.87 27.29
N ILE A 691 -35.22 36.21 26.44
CA ILE A 691 -35.55 35.42 25.23
C ILE A 691 -34.35 35.38 24.28
N SER A 692 -33.61 36.48 24.15
CA SER A 692 -32.41 36.56 23.30
C SER A 692 -31.28 35.68 23.85
N LEU A 693 -31.09 35.64 25.17
CA LEU A 693 -30.13 34.73 25.82
C LEU A 693 -30.53 33.26 25.63
N ALA A 694 -31.80 32.92 25.84
CA ALA A 694 -32.31 31.56 25.65
C ALA A 694 -32.18 31.10 24.18
N THR A 695 -32.54 31.98 23.24
CA THR A 695 -32.37 31.73 21.80
C THR A 695 -30.90 31.58 21.42
N GLY A 696 -30.02 32.43 21.95
CA GLY A 696 -28.58 32.35 21.71
C GLY A 696 -27.98 31.04 22.24
N TRP A 697 -28.39 30.61 23.44
CA TRP A 697 -28.01 29.31 23.99
C TRP A 697 -28.54 28.16 23.13
N TRP A 698 -29.79 28.22 22.67
CA TRP A 698 -30.38 27.20 21.79
C TRP A 698 -29.57 27.05 20.50
N ILE A 699 -29.28 28.15 19.81
CA ILE A 699 -28.50 28.17 18.56
C ILE A 699 -27.09 27.61 18.79
N PHE A 700 -26.46 27.96 19.91
CA PHE A 700 -25.14 27.45 20.26
C PHE A 700 -25.16 25.94 20.53
N ALA A 701 -26.15 25.46 21.29
CA ALA A 701 -26.29 24.05 21.62
C ALA A 701 -26.56 23.21 20.37
N ASP A 702 -27.44 23.66 19.48
CA ASP A 702 -27.75 23.04 18.18
C ASP A 702 -26.46 22.89 17.33
N TRP A 703 -25.75 24.01 17.10
CA TRP A 703 -24.48 24.01 16.36
C TRP A 703 -23.39 23.15 17.01
N HIS A 704 -23.36 23.06 18.35
CA HIS A 704 -22.36 22.26 19.06
C HIS A 704 -22.65 20.76 19.01
N ASN A 705 -23.92 20.39 18.94
CA ASN A 705 -24.38 19.01 19.04
C ASN A 705 -24.35 18.26 17.70
N ASP A 706 -24.51 18.98 16.59
CA ASP A 706 -24.48 18.38 15.25
C ASP A 706 -23.05 17.99 14.84
N THR A 707 -22.88 16.72 14.48
CA THR A 707 -21.57 16.15 14.18
C THR A 707 -21.61 15.17 13.01
N TYR A 708 -20.60 15.27 12.15
CA TYR A 708 -20.35 14.32 11.08
C TYR A 708 -19.17 13.43 11.45
N GLU A 709 -19.37 12.12 11.51
CA GLU A 709 -18.35 11.17 11.96
C GLU A 709 -17.97 10.18 10.86
N LEU A 710 -16.67 9.94 10.70
CA LEU A 710 -16.13 8.91 9.80
C LEU A 710 -15.30 7.93 10.62
N THR A 711 -15.70 6.66 10.60
CA THR A 711 -14.91 5.56 11.18
C THR A 711 -14.08 4.86 10.10
N ASN A 712 -13.46 3.72 10.40
CA ASN A 712 -12.78 2.90 9.38
C ASN A 712 -13.75 2.09 8.51
N THR A 713 -15.02 1.99 8.90
CA THR A 713 -16.01 1.11 8.24
C THR A 713 -17.31 1.80 7.89
N MET A 714 -17.66 2.90 8.56
CA MET A 714 -18.93 3.58 8.37
C MET A 714 -18.77 5.10 8.40
N ILE A 715 -19.70 5.77 7.75
CA ILE A 715 -19.95 7.19 7.84
C ILE A 715 -21.24 7.42 8.62
N VAL A 716 -21.25 8.39 9.51
CA VAL A 716 -22.38 8.67 10.40
C VAL A 716 -22.64 10.17 10.38
N ASP A 717 -23.91 10.52 10.20
CA ASP A 717 -24.42 11.87 10.37
C ASP A 717 -25.33 11.88 11.60
N ILE A 718 -25.01 12.74 12.57
CA ILE A 718 -25.68 12.82 13.86
C ILE A 718 -26.21 14.23 14.04
N SER A 719 -27.54 14.37 14.06
CA SER A 719 -28.25 15.61 14.33
C SER A 719 -28.94 15.54 15.68
N LYS A 720 -28.67 16.49 16.57
CA LYS A 720 -29.08 16.43 17.99
C LYS A 720 -29.66 17.75 18.48
N LEU A 721 -30.97 17.75 18.73
CA LEU A 721 -31.62 18.89 19.36
C LEU A 721 -31.17 19.06 20.83
N PRO A 722 -31.06 20.30 21.33
CA PRO A 722 -30.77 20.57 22.74
C PRO A 722 -31.77 19.87 23.70
N LEU A 723 -31.37 19.63 24.96
CA LEU A 723 -32.24 19.07 26.03
C LEU A 723 -32.82 17.66 25.78
N PHE A 724 -32.16 16.84 24.96
CA PHE A 724 -32.56 15.45 24.66
C PHE A 724 -33.92 15.31 23.94
N PHE A 725 -34.40 16.36 23.25
CA PHE A 725 -35.70 16.31 22.58
C PHE A 725 -35.75 15.31 21.41
N ALA A 726 -34.71 15.27 20.57
CA ALA A 726 -34.61 14.32 19.47
C ALA A 726 -33.15 14.09 19.08
N GLU A 727 -32.83 12.85 18.69
CA GLU A 727 -31.56 12.46 18.08
C GLU A 727 -31.88 11.70 16.79
N GLU A 728 -31.44 12.22 15.66
CA GLU A 728 -31.49 11.54 14.38
C GLU A 728 -30.06 11.10 14.03
N ARG A 729 -29.90 9.81 13.72
CA ARG A 729 -28.61 9.21 13.39
C ARG A 729 -28.72 8.42 12.11
N ARG A 730 -28.11 8.93 11.05
CA ARG A 730 -28.03 8.28 9.73
C ARG A 730 -26.67 7.63 9.57
N GLN A 731 -26.61 6.42 9.06
CA GLN A 731 -25.36 5.69 8.92
C GLN A 731 -25.29 4.91 7.60
N ALA A 732 -24.12 4.94 6.96
CA ALA A 732 -23.84 4.13 5.77
C ALA A 732 -22.47 3.48 5.87
N GLN A 733 -22.31 2.33 5.22
CA GLN A 733 -21.00 1.68 5.16
C GLN A 733 -20.09 2.41 4.16
N ILE A 734 -18.80 2.47 4.46
CA ILE A 734 -17.79 3.04 3.54
C ILE A 734 -17.76 2.28 2.21
N SER A 735 -18.11 0.99 2.23
CA SER A 735 -18.26 0.12 1.06
C SER A 735 -19.39 0.56 0.11
N GLU A 736 -20.42 1.22 0.64
CA GLU A 736 -21.60 1.67 -0.10
C GLU A 736 -21.42 3.06 -0.69
N ILE A 737 -20.35 3.77 -0.34
CA ILE A 737 -20.02 5.09 -0.89
C ILE A 737 -19.65 4.95 -2.36
N GLN A 738 -20.43 5.60 -3.22
CA GLN A 738 -20.25 5.55 -4.67
C GLN A 738 -19.56 6.82 -5.17
N ASP A 739 -20.13 7.99 -4.88
CA ASP A 739 -19.64 9.28 -5.38
C ASP A 739 -19.47 10.27 -4.23
N ILE A 740 -18.49 11.17 -4.36
CA ILE A 740 -18.17 12.22 -3.41
C ILE A 740 -17.93 13.50 -4.19
N GLN A 741 -18.76 14.51 -3.93
CA GLN A 741 -18.64 15.83 -4.51
C GLN A 741 -18.66 16.88 -3.41
N PHE A 742 -18.01 18.02 -3.65
CA PHE A 742 -18.16 19.18 -2.77
C PHE A 742 -18.53 20.42 -3.57
N GLU A 743 -19.21 21.32 -2.90
CA GLU A 743 -19.62 22.61 -3.44
C GLU A 743 -19.35 23.74 -2.45
N LYS A 744 -18.83 24.85 -2.96
CA LYS A 744 -18.76 26.14 -2.28
C LYS A 744 -19.69 27.09 -3.04
N PRO A 745 -20.95 27.28 -2.62
CA PRO A 745 -21.96 27.91 -3.46
C PRO A 745 -21.81 29.44 -3.56
N THR A 746 -21.20 30.10 -2.57
CA THR A 746 -21.14 31.58 -2.53
C THR A 746 -19.74 32.14 -2.29
N PRO A 747 -19.49 33.44 -2.59
CA PRO A 747 -18.22 34.10 -2.32
C PRO A 747 -17.73 33.95 -0.88
N ILE A 748 -18.66 33.94 0.09
CA ILE A 748 -18.36 33.80 1.52
C ILE A 748 -17.78 32.40 1.80
N HIS A 749 -18.37 31.36 1.22
CA HIS A 749 -17.87 29.98 1.29
C HIS A 749 -16.46 29.87 0.70
N TYR A 750 -16.20 30.56 -0.41
CA TYR A 750 -14.88 30.59 -1.05
C TYR A 750 -13.82 31.29 -0.20
N ILE A 751 -14.11 32.50 0.30
CA ILE A 751 -13.14 33.32 1.06
C ILE A 751 -12.78 32.66 2.40
N PHE A 752 -13.77 32.08 3.08
CA PHE A 752 -13.56 31.46 4.39
C PHE A 752 -13.34 29.94 4.32
N ASN A 753 -13.23 29.38 3.12
CA ASN A 753 -12.96 27.97 2.85
C ASN A 753 -13.87 26.99 3.61
N PHE A 754 -15.18 27.19 3.54
CA PHE A 754 -16.18 26.24 4.04
C PHE A 754 -17.21 25.93 2.96
N GLY A 755 -17.87 24.77 3.01
CA GLY A 755 -18.82 24.36 1.97
C GLY A 755 -19.46 23.02 2.26
N ASP A 756 -20.30 22.55 1.34
CA ASP A 756 -21.09 21.35 1.52
C ASP A 756 -20.41 20.15 0.83
N VAL A 757 -20.42 18.98 1.46
CA VAL A 757 -19.94 17.72 0.88
C VAL A 757 -21.13 16.79 0.69
N LYS A 758 -21.39 16.38 -0.55
CA LYS A 758 -22.48 15.44 -0.87
C LYS A 758 -21.89 14.08 -1.19
N ILE A 759 -22.39 13.06 -0.51
CA ILE A 759 -21.90 11.70 -0.55
C ILE A 759 -23.06 10.81 -0.96
N SER A 760 -22.94 10.22 -2.14
CA SER A 760 -23.99 9.37 -2.70
C SER A 760 -23.70 7.92 -2.34
N THR A 761 -24.64 7.29 -1.64
CA THR A 761 -24.51 5.89 -1.20
C THR A 761 -25.51 4.97 -1.91
N ALA A 762 -25.18 3.69 -1.98
CA ALA A 762 -26.08 2.66 -2.50
C ALA A 762 -27.19 2.26 -1.51
N ALA A 763 -27.15 2.78 -0.27
CA ALA A 763 -28.05 2.43 0.83
C ALA A 763 -29.49 2.97 0.64
N THR A 764 -30.41 2.41 1.40
CA THR A 764 -31.84 2.78 1.39
C THR A 764 -32.10 4.21 1.87
N GLU A 765 -31.24 4.77 2.72
CA GLU A 765 -31.38 6.10 3.33
C GLU A 765 -30.94 7.27 2.43
N GLY A 766 -30.40 7.00 1.23
CA GLY A 766 -30.12 8.04 0.23
C GLY A 766 -28.84 8.86 0.46
N ILE A 767 -28.82 10.09 -0.07
CA ILE A 767 -27.65 10.99 -0.13
C ILE A 767 -27.32 11.50 1.27
N PHE A 768 -26.05 11.40 1.68
CA PHE A 768 -25.52 12.05 2.87
C PHE A 768 -24.98 13.43 2.48
N THR A 769 -25.37 14.47 3.21
CA THR A 769 -24.87 15.84 3.01
C THR A 769 -24.19 16.31 4.28
N PHE A 770 -22.91 16.65 4.20
CA PHE A 770 -22.23 17.33 5.28
C PHE A 770 -22.27 18.82 4.97
N ASP A 771 -23.05 19.55 5.75
CA ASP A 771 -23.36 20.93 5.44
C ASP A 771 -22.32 21.86 6.06
N ARG A 772 -21.80 22.76 5.23
CA ARG A 772 -20.96 23.91 5.59
C ARG A 772 -19.76 23.54 6.45
N VAL A 773 -19.09 22.45 6.09
CA VAL A 773 -17.92 21.92 6.76
C VAL A 773 -16.69 22.80 6.46
N PRO A 774 -15.79 23.02 7.45
CA PRO A 774 -14.50 23.65 7.21
C PRO A 774 -13.65 22.81 6.25
N ASP A 775 -13.07 23.47 5.26
CA ASP A 775 -12.19 22.87 4.25
C ASP A 775 -12.76 21.58 3.62
N PRO A 776 -13.84 21.69 2.82
CA PRO A 776 -14.53 20.52 2.26
C PRO A 776 -13.62 19.64 1.39
N ALA A 777 -12.57 20.21 0.79
CA ALA A 777 -11.58 19.44 0.03
C ALA A 777 -10.86 18.41 0.91
N SER A 778 -10.43 18.79 2.11
CA SER A 778 -9.74 17.88 3.05
C SER A 778 -10.64 16.73 3.53
N VAL A 779 -11.95 17.00 3.69
CA VAL A 779 -12.95 16.02 4.10
C VAL A 779 -13.12 14.96 3.03
N VAL A 780 -13.27 15.40 1.77
CA VAL A 780 -13.36 14.51 0.61
C VAL A 780 -12.10 13.65 0.47
N ASP A 781 -10.92 14.24 0.63
CA ASP A 781 -9.66 13.51 0.53
C ASP A 781 -9.50 12.47 1.66
N GLU A 782 -9.91 12.77 2.90
CA GLU A 782 -9.88 11.82 4.01
C GLU A 782 -10.90 10.68 3.85
N ILE A 783 -12.13 10.97 3.45
CA ILE A 783 -13.15 9.94 3.15
C ILE A 783 -12.63 9.02 2.06
N ARG A 784 -12.09 9.58 0.97
CA ARG A 784 -11.54 8.83 -0.15
C ARG A 784 -10.38 7.93 0.28
N ARG A 785 -9.43 8.47 1.04
CA ARG A 785 -8.29 7.70 1.55
C ARG A 785 -8.75 6.46 2.33
N ARG A 786 -9.83 6.56 3.10
CA ARG A 786 -10.41 5.41 3.82
C ARG A 786 -11.19 4.46 2.91
N VAL A 787 -11.97 4.98 1.96
CA VAL A 787 -12.66 4.17 0.95
C VAL A 787 -11.63 3.33 0.16
N GLU A 788 -10.56 3.95 -0.32
CA GLU A 788 -9.49 3.27 -1.07
C GLU A 788 -8.78 2.22 -0.21
N LYS A 789 -8.43 2.56 1.04
CA LYS A 789 -7.80 1.61 1.97
C LYS A 789 -8.70 0.41 2.26
N TRP A 790 -10.00 0.63 2.48
CA TRP A 790 -10.97 -0.44 2.71
C TRP A 790 -11.13 -1.30 1.46
N ARG A 791 -11.28 -0.69 0.26
CA ARG A 791 -11.41 -1.41 -1.01
C ARG A 791 -10.19 -2.28 -1.29
N PHE A 792 -8.98 -1.75 -1.13
CA PHE A 792 -7.75 -2.52 -1.29
C PHE A 792 -7.71 -3.74 -0.35
N ALA A 793 -8.14 -3.58 0.90
CA ALA A 793 -8.22 -4.68 1.86
C ALA A 793 -9.28 -5.73 1.48
N ASP A 794 -10.47 -5.29 1.03
CA ASP A 794 -11.56 -6.19 0.60
C ASP A 794 -11.19 -6.97 -0.68
N GLU A 795 -10.64 -6.30 -1.68
CA GLU A 795 -10.15 -6.94 -2.92
C GLU A 795 -9.08 -7.98 -2.63
N THR A 796 -8.12 -7.66 -1.77
CA THR A 796 -7.07 -8.60 -1.34
C THR A 796 -7.67 -9.79 -0.60
N SER A 797 -8.66 -9.56 0.29
CA SER A 797 -9.35 -10.64 0.99
C SER A 797 -10.16 -11.55 0.05
N ARG A 798 -10.88 -10.99 -0.92
CA ARG A 798 -11.63 -11.77 -1.93
C ARG A 798 -10.71 -12.52 -2.89
N ALA A 799 -9.59 -11.92 -3.29
CA ALA A 799 -8.57 -12.60 -4.09
C ALA A 799 -7.98 -13.78 -3.30
N ASN A 800 -7.69 -13.56 -2.01
CA ASN A 800 -7.24 -14.60 -1.10
C ASN A 800 -8.25 -15.75 -0.98
N LYS A 801 -9.52 -15.47 -0.65
CA LYS A 801 -10.56 -16.52 -0.55
C LYS A 801 -10.71 -17.35 -1.83
N ARG A 802 -10.76 -16.70 -3.00
CA ARG A 802 -10.84 -17.41 -4.30
C ARG A 802 -9.62 -18.31 -4.53
N ALA A 803 -8.44 -17.83 -4.17
CA ALA A 803 -7.22 -18.59 -4.31
C ALA A 803 -7.10 -19.71 -3.25
N GLU A 804 -7.87 -19.66 -2.16
CA GLU A 804 -8.03 -20.69 -1.12
C GLU A 804 -8.82 -21.89 -1.66
N GLU A 805 -9.89 -21.62 -2.42
CA GLU A 805 -10.76 -22.64 -2.99
C GLU A 805 -10.12 -23.34 -4.21
N LEU A 806 -9.35 -22.62 -5.03
CA LEU A 806 -8.80 -23.10 -6.31
C LEU A 806 -8.01 -24.43 -6.25
N PRO A 807 -7.11 -24.66 -5.28
CA PRO A 807 -6.42 -25.94 -5.14
C PRO A 807 -7.37 -27.15 -5.00
N ASP A 808 -8.52 -26.98 -4.36
CA ASP A 808 -9.51 -28.05 -4.22
C ASP A 808 -10.16 -28.38 -5.57
N TRP A 809 -10.38 -27.38 -6.42
CA TRP A 809 -10.81 -27.59 -7.81
C TRP A 809 -9.76 -28.35 -8.62
N PHE A 810 -8.46 -28.06 -8.44
CA PHE A 810 -7.39 -28.81 -9.09
C PHE A 810 -7.27 -30.24 -8.58
N GLU A 811 -7.53 -30.49 -7.31
CA GLU A 811 -7.57 -31.86 -6.77
C GLU A 811 -8.75 -32.65 -7.36
N VAL A 812 -9.93 -32.03 -7.45
CA VAL A 812 -11.10 -32.63 -8.11
C VAL A 812 -10.79 -32.90 -9.58
N TYR A 813 -10.19 -31.94 -10.29
CA TYR A 813 -9.79 -32.11 -11.69
C TYR A 813 -8.79 -33.26 -11.85
N LYS A 814 -7.71 -33.28 -11.07
CA LYS A 814 -6.71 -34.36 -11.11
C LYS A 814 -7.32 -35.71 -10.80
N ARG A 815 -8.26 -35.78 -9.85
CA ARG A 815 -8.99 -37.00 -9.50
C ARG A 815 -9.86 -37.51 -10.65
N LEU A 816 -10.53 -36.60 -11.35
CA LEU A 816 -11.33 -36.92 -12.55
C LEU A 816 -10.43 -37.38 -13.70
N ASP A 817 -9.34 -36.67 -13.97
CA ASP A 817 -8.35 -37.01 -14.99
C ASP A 817 -7.70 -38.38 -14.73
N SER A 818 -7.31 -38.67 -13.48
CA SER A 818 -6.80 -40.00 -13.10
C SER A 818 -7.84 -41.10 -13.27
N ARG A 819 -9.13 -40.82 -13.02
CA ARG A 819 -10.21 -41.79 -13.24
C ARG A 819 -10.44 -42.05 -14.72
N GLU A 820 -10.42 -41.02 -15.57
CA GLU A 820 -10.49 -41.18 -17.03
C GLU A 820 -9.31 -41.98 -17.58
N ALA A 821 -8.10 -41.74 -17.07
CA ALA A 821 -6.91 -42.51 -17.42
C ALA A 821 -6.99 -43.98 -16.96
N GLU A 822 -7.69 -44.27 -15.87
CA GLU A 822 -7.95 -45.63 -15.38
C GLU A 822 -9.04 -46.35 -16.18
N THR A 823 -10.16 -45.69 -16.50
CA THR A 823 -11.19 -46.27 -17.37
C THR A 823 -10.69 -46.49 -18.80
N GLY A 824 -9.90 -45.57 -19.35
CA GLY A 824 -9.27 -45.74 -20.67
C GLY A 824 -8.26 -46.90 -20.73
N ARG A 825 -7.66 -47.28 -19.59
CA ARG A 825 -6.79 -48.48 -19.49
C ARG A 825 -7.58 -49.78 -19.34
N GLN A 826 -8.79 -49.74 -18.79
CA GLN A 826 -9.66 -50.92 -18.65
C GLN A 826 -10.44 -51.23 -19.93
N GLU A 827 -10.71 -50.25 -20.80
CA GLU A 827 -11.35 -50.47 -22.10
C GLU A 827 -10.37 -50.84 -23.23
N GLY A 828 -9.06 -50.66 -22.99
CA GLY A 828 -7.98 -50.93 -23.96
C GLY A 828 -7.19 -52.22 -23.73
N GLY A 829 -7.55 -53.05 -22.75
CA GLY A 829 -6.98 -54.38 -22.49
C GLY A 829 -8.05 -55.44 -22.49
#